data_AF-A0A284RMD8-F1
#
_entry.id   AF-A0A284RMD8-F1
#
_cell.length_a   1.000
_cell.length_b   1.000
_cell.length_c   1.000
_cell.angle_alpha   90.00
_cell.angle_beta   90.00
_cell.angle_gamma   90.00
#
_symmetry.space_group_name_H-M   'P 1'
#
loop_
_entity.id
_entity.type
_entity.pdbx_description
1 polymer ?
#
loop_
_entity_poly.entity_id
_entity_poly.type
_entity_poly.pdbx_seq_one_letter_code
_entity_poly.pdbx_strand_id
1 'polypeptide(L)'
;MSHSPVSDAEWDALTAYWDCIAQSDRDPDIQGYAVRLSTYIANLCLAILMTWSHENINSSVHVVLMQAYTIFIAAFISLGRKKLSIADAHFVFSITVSPLSLYLVYSTIRLMMHKSTTLYQRLGESKRWTAIWSTLMLVIWIVLECMIYATRGYVFDRERCTIATFEGWLVYRLFAAVVIFDYAVYFIPVFLFMYLLYSLRHCKDIYREYKRHQGKVVKWRLPFFLILQIPWSFVRSLVISNGVVVFHSHRWLVFFAAFIAYLSWAGDIGIWFTDMQKLYGMLVRAMHSDERNFQYTPKGEDGFDPLGFGQILAATVAIEPIYEVAMLSFDRRWDVWEAIKHYPDSVWDGIVFIVTGHRNPWTKILKQREDSETETLVGGEIHVNPFSGEHTYAMISRKDSEGEKAYGSHVKDQKNSLLPSALPSKINKITSFSSSPLPTHFPNFLPHLQLSSSMATRIQFENNSDIGVFSKLTNSYCLAAIQGSTNFYSAFESELGDVIPIVHTSIGGTRIIGRLTAGNRHGLLVPASTTDQELQHLRNSLPDAVAVQRVEERLSALGNVIACNDYVALVHPDIDRETEEIIADVLKVEVFRQTVADNVLVGSYCAITNQGGLVHPKTSIQDQDELSSLLQVPLVAGTVNRGSDVIGAGLVVNDWCAFTGLETTATEISVIEAAFKLQGQDSAAVIGEMRDSLIDNWA
;
A
#
# COMPACT_ATOMS: atom_id res chain seq x y z
N MET A 1 -39.74 -36.76 -23.19
CA MET A 1 -38.74 -36.63 -24.25
C MET A 1 -37.96 -37.93 -24.29
N SER A 2 -38.06 -38.65 -25.39
CA SER A 2 -37.34 -39.90 -25.65
C SER A 2 -35.84 -39.61 -25.74
N HIS A 3 -35.03 -40.18 -24.84
CA HIS A 3 -33.59 -40.25 -25.03
C HIS A 3 -33.31 -41.28 -26.13
N SER A 4 -33.00 -40.81 -27.33
CA SER A 4 -32.35 -41.65 -28.32
C SER A 4 -30.94 -41.95 -27.81
N PRO A 5 -30.49 -43.23 -27.76
CA PRO A 5 -29.11 -43.54 -27.45
C PRO A 5 -28.22 -42.93 -28.54
N VAL A 6 -27.20 -42.18 -28.12
CA VAL A 6 -26.13 -41.66 -28.98
C VAL A 6 -25.50 -42.85 -29.71
N SER A 7 -25.27 -42.73 -31.01
CA SER A 7 -24.69 -43.82 -31.81
C SER A 7 -23.23 -44.08 -31.44
N ASP A 8 -22.74 -45.32 -31.57
CA ASP A 8 -21.35 -45.68 -31.24
C ASP A 8 -20.32 -44.77 -31.95
N ALA A 9 -20.61 -44.36 -33.19
CA ALA A 9 -19.77 -43.44 -33.96
C ALA A 9 -19.76 -41.99 -33.41
N GLU A 10 -20.86 -41.53 -32.81
CA GLU A 10 -20.93 -40.23 -32.14
C GLU A 10 -20.22 -40.27 -30.79
N TRP A 11 -20.31 -41.38 -30.05
CA TRP A 11 -19.54 -41.61 -28.83
C TRP A 11 -18.04 -41.64 -29.10
N ASP A 12 -17.59 -42.38 -30.12
CA ASP A 12 -16.19 -42.43 -30.55
C ASP A 12 -15.66 -41.03 -30.93
N ALA A 13 -16.49 -40.22 -31.59
CA ALA A 13 -16.12 -38.84 -31.93
C ALA A 13 -16.02 -37.92 -30.69
N LEU A 14 -16.77 -38.23 -29.62
CA LEU A 14 -16.77 -37.51 -28.35
C LEU A 14 -15.55 -37.90 -27.48
N THR A 15 -15.16 -39.17 -27.49
CA THR A 15 -14.04 -39.74 -26.71
C THR A 15 -12.68 -39.59 -27.40
N ALA A 16 -12.64 -39.39 -28.72
CA ALA A 16 -11.39 -39.22 -29.48
C ALA A 16 -10.47 -38.11 -28.94
N TYR A 17 -11.04 -37.01 -28.43
CA TYR A 17 -10.26 -35.91 -27.84
C TYR A 17 -9.52 -36.36 -26.56
N TRP A 18 -10.16 -37.23 -25.81
CA TRP A 18 -9.70 -37.75 -24.53
C TRP A 18 -8.57 -38.76 -24.69
N ASP A 19 -8.74 -39.70 -25.62
CA ASP A 19 -7.71 -40.66 -25.98
C ASP A 19 -6.47 -39.97 -26.54
N CYS A 20 -6.66 -38.89 -27.30
CA CYS A 20 -5.58 -38.02 -27.77
C CYS A 20 -4.77 -37.41 -26.60
N ILE A 21 -5.43 -36.79 -25.62
CA ILE A 21 -4.75 -36.20 -24.45
C ILE A 21 -4.02 -37.27 -23.62
N ALA A 22 -4.62 -38.45 -23.49
CA ALA A 22 -4.04 -39.54 -22.72
C ALA A 22 -2.74 -40.08 -23.37
N GLN A 23 -2.69 -40.13 -24.70
CA GLN A 23 -1.56 -40.64 -25.49
C GLN A 23 -0.49 -39.56 -25.81
N SER A 24 -0.83 -38.29 -25.64
CA SER A 24 0.04 -37.13 -25.85
C SER A 24 1.34 -37.22 -25.04
N ASP A 25 2.44 -36.74 -25.64
CA ASP A 25 3.72 -36.65 -24.95
C ASP A 25 3.66 -35.60 -23.84
N ARG A 26 4.42 -35.81 -22.75
CA ARG A 26 4.44 -34.90 -21.61
C ARG A 26 5.87 -34.56 -21.27
N ASP A 27 6.12 -33.29 -21.09
CA ASP A 27 7.41 -32.82 -20.64
C ASP A 27 7.44 -32.79 -19.10
N PRO A 28 8.30 -33.62 -18.45
CA PRO A 28 8.43 -33.61 -16.99
C PRO A 28 8.93 -32.26 -16.46
N ASP A 29 9.67 -31.47 -17.26
CA ASP A 29 10.15 -30.15 -16.82
C ASP A 29 9.03 -29.09 -16.85
N ILE A 30 7.91 -29.37 -17.54
CA ILE A 30 6.73 -28.51 -17.56
C ILE A 30 5.70 -28.97 -16.53
N GLN A 31 5.34 -30.26 -16.52
CA GLN A 31 4.24 -30.79 -15.69
C GLN A 31 4.71 -31.65 -14.51
N GLY A 32 6.00 -31.62 -14.20
CA GLY A 32 6.60 -32.44 -13.16
C GLY A 32 5.96 -32.24 -11.78
N TYR A 33 6.10 -33.25 -10.93
CA TYR A 33 5.57 -33.19 -9.57
C TYR A 33 6.14 -32.00 -8.78
N ALA A 34 7.45 -31.74 -8.90
CA ALA A 34 8.09 -30.63 -8.19
C ALA A 34 7.59 -29.27 -8.69
N VAL A 35 7.41 -29.10 -10.01
CA VAL A 35 6.88 -27.86 -10.62
C VAL A 35 5.49 -27.54 -10.08
N ARG A 36 4.61 -28.55 -10.02
CA ARG A 36 3.24 -28.42 -9.50
C ARG A 36 3.22 -28.04 -8.04
N LEU A 37 3.97 -28.79 -7.22
CA LEU A 37 4.02 -28.57 -5.77
C LEU A 37 4.66 -27.22 -5.43
N SER A 38 5.78 -26.86 -6.07
CA SER A 38 6.47 -25.59 -5.81
C SER A 38 5.63 -24.39 -6.23
N THR A 39 4.95 -24.48 -7.38
CA THR A 39 4.03 -23.42 -7.85
C THR A 39 2.84 -23.25 -6.90
N TYR A 40 2.29 -24.36 -6.40
CA TYR A 40 1.21 -24.33 -5.43
C TYR A 40 1.65 -23.67 -4.12
N ILE A 41 2.80 -24.08 -3.57
CA ILE A 41 3.36 -23.52 -2.33
C ILE A 41 3.69 -22.03 -2.52
N ALA A 42 4.34 -21.66 -3.62
CA ALA A 42 4.67 -20.27 -3.92
C ALA A 42 3.42 -19.38 -3.97
N ASN A 43 2.36 -19.81 -4.65
CA ASN A 43 1.09 -19.06 -4.71
C ASN A 43 0.43 -18.92 -3.34
N LEU A 44 0.47 -19.98 -2.50
CA LEU A 44 -0.04 -19.92 -1.14
C LEU A 44 0.74 -18.94 -0.26
N CYS A 45 2.08 -18.98 -0.32
CA CYS A 45 2.95 -18.05 0.38
C CYS A 45 2.71 -16.61 -0.07
N LEU A 46 2.62 -16.36 -1.38
CA LEU A 46 2.33 -15.04 -1.93
C LEU A 46 0.95 -14.52 -1.51
N ALA A 47 -0.07 -15.39 -1.40
CA ALA A 47 -1.38 -15.00 -0.90
C ALA A 47 -1.33 -14.60 0.60
N ILE A 48 -0.53 -15.28 1.41
CA ILE A 48 -0.29 -14.91 2.81
C ILE A 48 0.42 -13.55 2.86
N LEU A 49 1.51 -13.39 2.10
CA LEU A 49 2.25 -12.12 2.03
C LEU A 49 1.36 -10.96 1.58
N MET A 50 0.55 -11.13 0.53
CA MET A 50 -0.36 -10.07 0.06
C MET A 50 -1.44 -9.69 1.08
N THR A 51 -1.80 -10.62 1.97
CA THR A 51 -2.85 -10.38 2.97
C THR A 51 -2.27 -9.73 4.24
N TRP A 52 -1.09 -10.17 4.69
CA TRP A 52 -0.51 -9.84 6.00
C TRP A 52 0.74 -8.96 5.94
N SER A 53 1.38 -8.82 4.78
CA SER A 53 2.45 -7.83 4.61
C SER A 53 1.85 -6.43 4.55
N HIS A 54 2.31 -5.55 5.44
CA HIS A 54 1.96 -4.13 5.45
C HIS A 54 2.93 -3.29 4.63
N GLU A 55 4.04 -3.88 4.18
CA GLU A 55 5.02 -3.25 3.28
C GLU A 55 4.62 -3.42 1.81
N ASN A 56 5.33 -2.75 0.91
CA ASN A 56 5.05 -2.65 -0.53
C ASN A 56 4.59 -3.98 -1.18
N ILE A 57 3.27 -4.17 -1.30
CA ILE A 57 2.61 -5.34 -1.92
C ILE A 57 2.94 -5.48 -3.42
N ASN A 58 3.52 -4.43 -3.99
CA ASN A 58 4.00 -4.38 -5.38
C ASN A 58 4.90 -5.58 -5.71
N SER A 59 5.86 -5.92 -4.84
CA SER A 59 6.79 -7.02 -5.09
C SER A 59 6.06 -8.35 -5.26
N SER A 60 5.17 -8.70 -4.32
CA SER A 60 4.39 -9.95 -4.39
C SER A 60 3.49 -9.99 -5.63
N VAL A 61 2.85 -8.89 -5.99
CA VAL A 61 2.00 -8.80 -7.19
C VAL A 61 2.82 -8.96 -8.48
N HIS A 62 4.00 -8.33 -8.55
CA HIS A 62 4.89 -8.48 -9.70
C HIS A 62 5.40 -9.92 -9.84
N VAL A 63 5.72 -10.61 -8.74
CA VAL A 63 6.11 -12.03 -8.77
C VAL A 63 4.99 -12.91 -9.37
N VAL A 64 3.74 -12.72 -8.94
CA VAL A 64 2.58 -13.46 -9.49
C VAL A 64 2.42 -13.20 -10.99
N LEU A 65 2.50 -11.93 -11.41
CA LEU A 65 2.40 -11.58 -12.83
C LEU A 65 3.57 -12.20 -13.63
N MET A 66 4.81 -12.08 -13.15
CA MET A 66 5.99 -12.66 -13.80
C MET A 66 5.86 -14.18 -13.95
N GLN A 67 5.36 -14.87 -12.93
CA GLN A 67 5.12 -16.32 -13.01
C GLN A 67 4.11 -16.67 -14.12
N ALA A 68 2.99 -15.95 -14.22
CA ALA A 68 2.00 -16.19 -15.27
C ALA A 68 2.54 -15.86 -16.67
N TYR A 69 3.21 -14.71 -16.82
CA TYR A 69 3.75 -14.26 -18.10
C TYR A 69 4.86 -15.15 -18.64
N THR A 70 5.76 -15.62 -17.79
CA THR A 70 6.83 -16.55 -18.21
C THR A 70 6.25 -17.84 -18.78
N ILE A 71 5.20 -18.40 -18.16
CA ILE A 71 4.49 -19.58 -18.65
C ILE A 71 3.79 -19.29 -19.99
N PHE A 72 3.08 -18.16 -20.11
CA PHE A 72 2.44 -17.79 -21.39
C PHE A 72 3.44 -17.60 -22.52
N ILE A 73 4.57 -16.94 -22.27
CA ILE A 73 5.62 -16.72 -23.28
C ILE A 73 6.24 -18.06 -23.69
N ALA A 74 6.55 -18.93 -22.73
CA ALA A 74 7.07 -20.26 -23.01
C ALA A 74 6.09 -21.08 -23.87
N ALA A 75 4.80 -21.06 -23.50
CA ALA A 75 3.75 -21.73 -24.26
C ALA A 75 3.64 -21.17 -25.68
N PHE A 76 3.66 -19.85 -25.86
CA PHE A 76 3.56 -19.21 -27.17
C PHE A 76 4.75 -19.52 -28.09
N ILE A 77 5.97 -19.53 -27.53
CA ILE A 77 7.19 -19.92 -28.25
C ILE A 77 7.12 -21.40 -28.66
N SER A 78 6.70 -22.28 -27.75
CA SER A 78 6.56 -23.71 -28.02
C SER A 78 5.48 -24.01 -29.05
N LEU A 79 4.38 -23.26 -29.02
CA LEU A 79 3.31 -23.29 -30.02
C LEU A 79 3.83 -22.88 -31.40
N GLY A 80 4.55 -21.76 -31.49
CA GLY A 80 5.14 -21.27 -32.74
C GLY A 80 6.20 -22.22 -33.33
N ARG A 81 6.87 -23.01 -32.48
CA ARG A 81 7.84 -24.03 -32.89
C ARG A 81 7.21 -25.39 -33.23
N LYS A 82 5.88 -25.55 -33.11
CA LYS A 82 5.15 -26.82 -33.28
C LYS A 82 5.71 -27.96 -32.40
N LYS A 83 6.09 -27.62 -31.17
CA LYS A 83 6.64 -28.57 -30.17
C LYS A 83 5.76 -28.73 -28.94
N LEU A 84 4.70 -27.93 -28.80
CA LEU A 84 3.80 -28.00 -27.66
C LEU A 84 2.82 -29.16 -27.83
N SER A 85 2.80 -30.07 -26.86
CA SER A 85 1.82 -31.17 -26.80
C SER A 85 0.45 -30.64 -26.34
N ILE A 86 -0.63 -31.32 -26.71
CA ILE A 86 -1.99 -30.93 -26.25
C ILE A 86 -2.14 -31.06 -24.73
N ALA A 87 -1.45 -32.03 -24.10
CA ALA A 87 -1.44 -32.16 -22.65
C ALA A 87 -0.70 -30.98 -21.99
N ASP A 88 0.44 -30.56 -22.54
CA ASP A 88 1.21 -29.41 -22.05
C ASP A 88 0.44 -28.10 -22.18
N ALA A 89 -0.30 -27.96 -23.28
CA ALA A 89 -1.16 -26.80 -23.50
C ALA A 89 -2.30 -26.72 -22.46
N HIS A 90 -2.94 -27.85 -22.11
CA HIS A 90 -3.95 -27.87 -21.05
C HIS A 90 -3.38 -27.55 -19.67
N PHE A 91 -2.21 -28.08 -19.35
CA PHE A 91 -1.54 -27.83 -18.08
C PHE A 91 -1.19 -26.36 -17.89
N VAL A 92 -0.71 -25.68 -18.94
CA VAL A 92 -0.44 -24.24 -18.94
C VAL A 92 -1.67 -23.43 -18.50
N PHE A 93 -2.88 -23.84 -18.85
CA PHE A 93 -4.09 -23.15 -18.37
C PHE A 93 -4.38 -23.45 -16.90
N SER A 94 -4.31 -24.71 -16.49
CA SER A 94 -4.59 -25.09 -15.11
C SER A 94 -3.62 -24.41 -14.13
N ILE A 95 -2.33 -24.30 -14.47
CA ILE A 95 -1.33 -23.65 -13.61
C ILE A 95 -1.45 -22.11 -13.57
N THR A 96 -1.96 -21.47 -14.62
CA THR A 96 -2.09 -19.99 -14.68
C THR A 96 -3.38 -19.46 -14.04
N VAL A 97 -4.40 -20.31 -13.86
CA VAL A 97 -5.68 -19.97 -13.22
C VAL A 97 -5.62 -20.22 -11.71
N SER A 98 -4.61 -19.64 -11.05
CA SER A 98 -4.52 -19.70 -9.58
C SER A 98 -5.61 -18.83 -8.92
N PRO A 99 -6.06 -19.16 -7.69
CA PRO A 99 -7.00 -18.31 -6.96
C PRO A 99 -6.52 -16.86 -6.82
N LEU A 100 -5.21 -16.66 -6.73
CA LEU A 100 -4.58 -15.35 -6.63
C LEU A 100 -4.65 -14.58 -7.97
N SER A 101 -4.39 -15.24 -9.10
CA SER A 101 -4.53 -14.62 -10.42
C SER A 101 -5.98 -14.23 -10.73
N LEU A 102 -6.95 -15.07 -10.33
CA LEU A 102 -8.38 -14.75 -10.38
C LEU A 102 -8.73 -13.54 -9.51
N TYR A 103 -8.17 -13.46 -8.29
CA TYR A 103 -8.36 -12.30 -7.41
C TYR A 103 -7.80 -11.01 -8.01
N LEU A 104 -6.64 -11.06 -8.67
CA LEU A 104 -6.05 -9.92 -9.39
C LEU A 104 -6.99 -9.45 -10.52
N VAL A 105 -7.43 -10.37 -11.38
CA VAL A 105 -8.36 -10.06 -12.49
C VAL A 105 -9.68 -9.48 -11.97
N TYR A 106 -10.27 -10.09 -10.95
CA TYR A 106 -11.48 -9.58 -10.29
C TYR A 106 -11.28 -8.15 -9.77
N SER A 107 -10.16 -7.90 -9.10
CA SER A 107 -9.83 -6.60 -8.54
C SER A 107 -9.64 -5.54 -9.63
N THR A 108 -9.05 -5.93 -10.76
CA THR A 108 -8.85 -5.07 -11.94
C THR A 108 -10.18 -4.74 -12.61
N ILE A 109 -11.08 -5.72 -12.77
CA ILE A 109 -12.42 -5.50 -13.30
C ILE A 109 -13.19 -4.52 -12.39
N ARG A 110 -13.08 -4.69 -11.07
CA ARG A 110 -13.72 -3.80 -10.12
C ARG A 110 -13.17 -2.36 -10.19
N LEU A 111 -11.87 -2.21 -10.42
CA LEU A 111 -11.25 -0.91 -10.68
C LEU A 111 -11.78 -0.26 -11.97
N MET A 112 -11.89 -1.03 -13.07
CA MET A 112 -12.50 -0.54 -14.33
C MET A 112 -13.95 -0.09 -14.15
N MET A 113 -14.68 -0.71 -13.21
CA MET A 113 -16.04 -0.30 -12.83
C MET A 113 -16.08 0.92 -11.87
N HIS A 114 -14.98 1.66 -11.72
CA HIS A 114 -14.82 2.79 -10.79
C HIS A 114 -15.15 2.45 -9.33
N LYS A 115 -14.86 1.22 -8.90
CA LYS A 115 -15.02 0.81 -7.50
C LYS A 115 -13.66 0.51 -6.89
N SER A 116 -13.41 1.07 -5.70
CA SER A 116 -12.18 0.77 -4.96
C SER A 116 -12.18 -0.67 -4.45
N THR A 117 -11.01 -1.29 -4.48
CA THR A 117 -10.71 -2.57 -3.82
C THR A 117 -9.58 -2.35 -2.83
N THR A 118 -9.54 -3.19 -1.79
CA THR A 118 -8.49 -3.14 -0.77
C THR A 118 -7.10 -3.31 -1.38
N LEU A 119 -6.97 -4.21 -2.38
CA LEU A 119 -5.73 -4.42 -3.11
C LEU A 119 -5.24 -3.14 -3.82
N TYR A 120 -6.08 -2.53 -4.65
CA TYR A 120 -5.67 -1.35 -5.43
C TYR A 120 -5.55 -0.08 -4.59
N GLN A 121 -6.18 -0.03 -3.41
CA GLN A 121 -5.92 1.01 -2.41
C GLN A 121 -4.49 0.90 -1.85
N ARG A 122 -3.97 -0.32 -1.67
CA ARG A 122 -2.63 -0.56 -1.14
C ARG A 122 -1.51 -0.47 -2.19
N LEU A 123 -1.83 -0.54 -3.48
CA LEU A 123 -0.84 -0.48 -4.57
C LEU A 123 -0.25 0.92 -4.84
N GLY A 124 -0.84 1.99 -4.27
CA GLY A 124 -0.35 3.35 -4.45
C GLY A 124 -0.29 3.78 -5.93
N GLU A 125 0.89 4.17 -6.40
CA GLU A 125 1.12 4.65 -7.78
C GLU A 125 1.15 3.54 -8.84
N SER A 126 1.51 2.31 -8.46
CA SER A 126 1.63 1.17 -9.38
C SER A 126 0.27 0.69 -9.92
N LYS A 127 -0.84 1.17 -9.34
CA LYS A 127 -2.22 0.75 -9.63
C LYS A 127 -2.55 0.71 -11.12
N ARG A 128 -2.05 1.67 -11.91
CA ARG A 128 -2.33 1.74 -13.35
C ARG A 128 -1.59 0.64 -14.11
N TRP A 129 -0.32 0.44 -13.80
CA TRP A 129 0.50 -0.58 -14.43
C TRP A 129 0.02 -1.99 -14.09
N THR A 130 -0.26 -2.27 -12.83
CA THR A 130 -0.81 -3.58 -12.44
C THR A 130 -2.14 -3.86 -13.10
N ALA A 131 -3.02 -2.85 -13.25
CA ALA A 131 -4.27 -3.02 -13.97
C ALA A 131 -4.05 -3.38 -15.44
N ILE A 132 -3.16 -2.66 -16.13
CA ILE A 132 -2.82 -2.94 -17.54
C ILE A 132 -2.29 -4.36 -17.69
N TRP A 133 -1.30 -4.76 -16.88
CA TRP A 133 -0.69 -6.09 -16.96
C TRP A 133 -1.65 -7.20 -16.53
N SER A 134 -2.56 -6.96 -15.57
CA SER A 134 -3.59 -7.94 -15.18
C SER A 134 -4.65 -8.11 -16.27
N THR A 135 -5.06 -7.04 -16.95
CA THR A 135 -5.99 -7.13 -18.08
C THR A 135 -5.34 -7.83 -19.28
N LEU A 136 -4.09 -7.49 -19.60
CA LEU A 136 -3.35 -8.13 -20.68
C LEU A 136 -3.16 -9.64 -20.42
N MET A 137 -2.94 -10.03 -19.16
CA MET A 137 -2.84 -11.44 -18.76
C MET A 137 -4.13 -12.22 -19.12
N LEU A 138 -5.30 -11.64 -18.83
CA LEU A 138 -6.60 -12.24 -19.20
C LEU A 138 -6.76 -12.33 -20.72
N VAL A 139 -6.37 -11.28 -21.47
CA VAL A 139 -6.46 -11.27 -22.93
C VAL A 139 -5.57 -12.35 -23.54
N ILE A 140 -4.32 -12.47 -23.08
CA ILE A 140 -3.39 -13.51 -23.55
C ILE A 140 -3.93 -14.90 -23.23
N TRP A 141 -4.49 -15.10 -22.03
CA TRP A 141 -5.10 -16.37 -21.65
C TRP A 141 -6.23 -16.78 -22.62
N ILE A 142 -7.15 -15.85 -22.91
CA ILE A 142 -8.26 -16.08 -23.87
C ILE A 142 -7.71 -16.37 -25.27
N VAL A 143 -6.73 -15.58 -25.73
CA VAL A 143 -6.12 -15.76 -27.06
C VAL A 143 -5.45 -17.13 -27.17
N LEU A 144 -4.68 -17.54 -26.16
CA LEU A 144 -4.01 -18.83 -26.14
C LEU A 144 -5.04 -19.98 -26.17
N GLU A 145 -6.14 -19.87 -25.42
CA GLU A 145 -7.22 -20.86 -25.42
C GLU A 145 -7.93 -20.93 -26.78
N CYS A 146 -8.24 -19.78 -27.38
CA CYS A 146 -8.79 -19.70 -28.74
C CYS A 146 -7.83 -20.26 -29.80
N MET A 147 -6.51 -20.03 -29.67
CA MET A 147 -5.53 -20.52 -30.64
C MET A 147 -5.49 -22.05 -30.67
N ILE A 148 -5.49 -22.70 -29.51
CA ILE A 148 -5.51 -24.18 -29.42
C ILE A 148 -6.77 -24.76 -30.10
N TYR A 149 -7.89 -24.05 -30.00
CA TYR A 149 -9.13 -24.44 -30.68
C TYR A 149 -9.12 -24.16 -32.19
N ALA A 150 -8.64 -22.99 -32.60
CA ALA A 150 -8.75 -22.49 -33.98
C ALA A 150 -7.75 -23.14 -34.94
N THR A 151 -6.59 -23.60 -34.46
CA THR A 151 -5.54 -24.18 -35.32
C THR A 151 -5.65 -25.69 -35.45
N ARG A 152 -6.81 -26.19 -35.90
CA ARG A 152 -7.01 -27.60 -36.25
C ARG A 152 -5.98 -28.04 -37.31
N GLY A 153 -5.11 -29.00 -36.96
CA GLY A 153 -4.23 -29.70 -37.91
C GLY A 153 -3.03 -28.92 -38.46
N TYR A 154 -2.63 -27.79 -37.87
CA TYR A 154 -1.38 -27.07 -38.23
C TYR A 154 -0.38 -26.95 -37.07
N VAL A 155 -0.86 -27.08 -35.83
CA VAL A 155 -0.07 -26.83 -34.61
C VAL A 155 0.35 -28.13 -33.93
N PHE A 156 -0.52 -29.14 -33.91
CA PHE A 156 -0.28 -30.45 -33.29
C PHE A 156 0.10 -31.53 -34.34
N ASP A 157 0.78 -31.14 -35.42
CA ASP A 157 1.10 -32.00 -36.58
C ASP A 157 1.88 -33.29 -36.24
N ARG A 158 2.47 -33.37 -35.04
CA ARG A 158 3.25 -34.53 -34.55
C ARG A 158 2.44 -35.52 -33.71
N GLU A 159 1.24 -35.15 -33.26
CA GLU A 159 0.38 -36.00 -32.43
C GLU A 159 -0.67 -36.69 -33.32
N ARG A 160 -1.05 -37.93 -33.01
CA ARG A 160 -2.06 -38.72 -33.77
C ARG A 160 -3.49 -38.21 -33.54
N CYS A 161 -3.67 -36.91 -33.36
CA CYS A 161 -4.93 -36.29 -32.97
C CYS A 161 -5.61 -35.74 -34.22
N THR A 162 -6.38 -36.59 -34.92
CA THR A 162 -6.96 -36.21 -36.20
C THR A 162 -8.24 -35.38 -36.09
N ILE A 163 -8.92 -35.32 -34.93
CA ILE A 163 -10.15 -34.54 -34.77
C ILE A 163 -10.33 -34.00 -33.33
N ALA A 164 -9.89 -32.78 -33.05
CA ALA A 164 -10.32 -32.04 -31.86
C ALA A 164 -11.64 -31.29 -32.15
N THR A 165 -12.77 -31.90 -31.78
CA THR A 165 -14.09 -31.26 -31.86
C THR A 165 -14.31 -30.32 -30.66
N PHE A 166 -15.10 -29.25 -30.86
CA PHE A 166 -15.50 -28.37 -29.75
C PHE A 166 -16.27 -29.15 -28.67
N GLU A 167 -17.10 -30.08 -29.11
CA GLU A 167 -17.92 -30.94 -28.25
C GLU A 167 -17.05 -31.85 -27.38
N GLY A 168 -16.04 -32.51 -27.96
CA GLY A 168 -15.08 -33.34 -27.21
C GLY A 168 -14.27 -32.53 -26.18
N TRP A 169 -13.84 -31.31 -26.53
CA TRP A 169 -13.19 -30.40 -25.59
C TRP A 169 -14.10 -29.97 -24.44
N LEU A 170 -15.36 -29.61 -24.73
CA LEU A 170 -16.33 -29.19 -23.72
C LEU A 170 -16.63 -30.33 -22.74
N VAL A 171 -16.80 -31.54 -23.26
CA VAL A 171 -17.02 -32.75 -22.46
C VAL A 171 -15.79 -33.06 -21.60
N TYR A 172 -14.58 -32.95 -22.16
CA TYR A 172 -13.35 -33.06 -21.38
C TYR A 172 -13.30 -32.04 -20.24
N ARG A 173 -13.58 -30.76 -20.50
CA ARG A 173 -13.59 -29.72 -19.47
C ARG A 173 -14.62 -29.98 -18.37
N LEU A 174 -15.82 -30.44 -18.73
CA LEU A 174 -16.86 -30.79 -17.76
C LEU A 174 -16.46 -31.98 -16.89
N PHE A 175 -15.92 -33.04 -17.49
CA PHE A 175 -15.51 -34.23 -16.75
C PHE A 175 -14.25 -33.98 -15.91
N ALA A 176 -13.27 -33.26 -16.45
CA ALA A 176 -12.12 -32.79 -15.69
C ALA A 176 -12.57 -31.92 -14.50
N ALA A 177 -13.54 -31.02 -14.68
CA ALA A 177 -14.12 -30.25 -13.58
C ALA A 177 -14.69 -31.15 -12.47
N VAL A 178 -15.37 -32.25 -12.80
CA VAL A 178 -15.85 -33.20 -11.77
C VAL A 178 -14.69 -33.78 -10.96
N VAL A 179 -13.60 -34.18 -11.62
CA VAL A 179 -12.40 -34.72 -10.95
C VAL A 179 -11.67 -33.66 -10.13
N ILE A 180 -11.62 -32.41 -10.61
CA ILE A 180 -11.05 -31.25 -9.89
C ILE A 180 -11.72 -31.05 -8.54
N PHE A 181 -13.05 -31.23 -8.49
CA PHE A 181 -13.82 -31.03 -7.27
C PHE A 181 -13.84 -32.24 -6.33
N ASP A 182 -13.23 -33.38 -6.67
CA ASP A 182 -13.35 -34.62 -5.88
C ASP A 182 -12.98 -34.42 -4.39
N TYR A 183 -11.96 -33.60 -4.12
CA TYR A 183 -11.58 -33.24 -2.74
C TYR A 183 -12.39 -32.07 -2.17
N ALA A 184 -12.78 -31.11 -3.00
CA ALA A 184 -13.51 -29.90 -2.58
C ALA A 184 -15.02 -30.15 -2.37
N VAL A 185 -15.59 -31.19 -3.00
CA VAL A 185 -17.02 -31.51 -2.99
C VAL A 185 -17.54 -31.81 -1.59
N TYR A 186 -16.69 -32.28 -0.68
CA TYR A 186 -17.07 -32.51 0.73
C TYR A 186 -17.23 -31.21 1.51
N PHE A 187 -16.50 -30.15 1.14
CA PHE A 187 -16.49 -28.88 1.85
C PHE A 187 -17.52 -27.88 1.30
N ILE A 188 -17.87 -27.97 0.02
CA ILE A 188 -18.86 -27.08 -0.62
C ILE A 188 -20.23 -27.15 0.08
N PRO A 189 -20.83 -28.34 0.37
CA PRO A 189 -22.09 -28.43 1.10
C PRO A 189 -22.00 -27.84 2.51
N VAL A 190 -20.87 -28.02 3.20
CA VAL A 190 -20.66 -27.45 4.54
C VAL A 190 -20.63 -25.92 4.46
N PHE A 191 -19.92 -25.36 3.48
CA PHE A 191 -19.87 -23.93 3.24
C PHE A 191 -21.25 -23.36 2.92
N LEU A 192 -21.98 -23.98 1.99
CA LEU A 192 -23.33 -23.56 1.60
C LEU A 192 -24.31 -23.65 2.77
N PHE A 193 -24.24 -24.72 3.57
CA PHE A 193 -25.08 -24.90 4.74
C PHE A 193 -24.80 -23.83 5.80
N MET A 194 -23.54 -23.57 6.12
CA MET A 194 -23.16 -22.51 7.07
C MET A 194 -23.58 -21.13 6.55
N TYR A 195 -23.31 -20.83 5.28
CA TYR A 195 -23.70 -19.57 4.65
C TYR A 195 -25.22 -19.37 4.69
N LEU A 196 -26.01 -20.41 4.45
CA LEU A 196 -27.47 -20.37 4.56
C LEU A 196 -27.92 -20.12 6.00
N LEU A 197 -27.35 -20.81 6.99
CA LEU A 197 -27.67 -20.59 8.40
C LEU A 197 -27.39 -19.15 8.84
N TYR A 198 -26.23 -18.61 8.48
CA TYR A 198 -25.89 -17.22 8.80
C TYR A 198 -26.80 -16.22 8.05
N SER A 199 -27.13 -16.51 6.78
CA SER A 199 -28.07 -15.69 6.00
C SER A 199 -29.45 -15.63 6.68
N LEU A 200 -29.97 -16.78 7.13
CA LEU A 200 -31.24 -16.85 7.84
C LEU A 200 -31.18 -16.11 9.18
N ARG A 201 -30.07 -16.25 9.91
CA ARG A 201 -29.89 -15.61 11.22
C ARG A 201 -29.75 -14.09 11.13
N HIS A 202 -29.07 -13.58 10.12
CA HIS A 202 -28.90 -12.16 9.84
C HIS A 202 -30.01 -11.56 8.94
N CYS A 203 -31.11 -12.27 8.69
CA CYS A 203 -32.14 -11.83 7.73
C CYS A 203 -32.63 -10.38 7.97
N LYS A 204 -32.80 -9.97 9.24
CA LYS A 204 -33.16 -8.58 9.60
C LYS A 204 -32.06 -7.55 9.30
N ASP A 205 -30.80 -7.93 9.49
CA ASP A 205 -29.63 -7.09 9.22
C ASP A 205 -29.39 -6.96 7.72
N ILE A 206 -29.53 -8.07 6.98
CA ILE A 206 -29.46 -8.12 5.51
C ILE A 206 -30.55 -7.26 4.89
N TYR A 207 -31.78 -7.31 5.42
CA TYR A 207 -32.88 -6.46 4.93
C TYR A 207 -32.59 -4.97 5.12
N ARG A 208 -31.98 -4.58 6.25
CA ARG A 208 -31.57 -3.19 6.50
C ARG A 208 -30.49 -2.73 5.53
N GLU A 209 -29.45 -3.53 5.31
CA GLU A 209 -28.38 -3.20 4.36
C GLU A 209 -28.90 -3.22 2.90
N TYR A 210 -29.82 -4.12 2.57
CA TYR A 210 -30.52 -4.16 1.29
C TYR A 210 -31.28 -2.86 1.02
N LYS A 211 -32.04 -2.36 2.00
CA LYS A 211 -32.76 -1.09 1.87
C LYS A 211 -31.78 0.09 1.64
N ARG A 212 -30.61 0.07 2.29
CA ARG A 212 -29.54 1.05 2.07
C ARG A 212 -28.96 0.98 0.65
N HIS A 213 -28.75 -0.22 0.11
CA HIS A 213 -28.25 -0.42 -1.26
C HIS A 213 -29.27 -0.07 -2.34
N GLN A 214 -30.55 -0.36 -2.12
CA GLN A 214 -31.63 0.05 -3.02
C GLN A 214 -31.72 1.57 -3.17
N GLY A 215 -31.45 2.33 -2.10
CA GLY A 215 -31.37 3.79 -2.15
C GLY A 215 -30.23 4.34 -3.04
N LYS A 216 -29.23 3.53 -3.39
CA LYS A 216 -28.07 3.91 -4.22
C LYS A 216 -28.16 3.43 -5.68
N VAL A 217 -29.29 2.87 -6.11
CA VAL A 217 -29.44 2.33 -7.47
C VAL A 217 -29.72 3.46 -8.46
N VAL A 218 -28.79 3.69 -9.39
CA VAL A 218 -28.97 4.64 -10.51
C VAL A 218 -29.91 4.04 -11.56
N LYS A 219 -30.97 4.79 -11.94
CA LYS A 219 -31.92 4.39 -13.00
C LYS A 219 -31.25 4.42 -14.37
N TRP A 220 -31.44 3.39 -15.18
CA TRP A 220 -30.85 3.33 -16.52
C TRP A 220 -31.62 4.25 -17.47
N ARG A 221 -30.94 4.97 -18.37
CA ARG A 221 -31.55 5.98 -19.26
C ARG A 221 -32.42 5.38 -20.38
N LEU A 222 -32.27 4.09 -20.70
CA LEU A 222 -32.93 3.45 -21.84
C LEU A 222 -34.15 2.61 -21.40
N PRO A 223 -35.36 2.84 -21.97
CA PRO A 223 -36.60 2.25 -21.50
C PRO A 223 -36.70 0.73 -21.70
N PHE A 224 -36.04 0.16 -22.73
CA PHE A 224 -36.02 -1.28 -23.00
C PHE A 224 -35.35 -2.09 -21.87
N PHE A 225 -34.33 -1.52 -21.22
CA PHE A 225 -33.61 -2.19 -20.15
C PHE A 225 -34.28 -2.04 -18.77
N LEU A 226 -35.33 -1.22 -18.64
CA LEU A 226 -36.00 -0.97 -17.37
C LEU A 226 -36.70 -2.23 -16.82
N ILE A 227 -37.23 -3.07 -17.71
CA ILE A 227 -37.89 -4.35 -17.37
C ILE A 227 -36.89 -5.35 -16.82
N LEU A 228 -35.67 -5.39 -17.36
CA LEU A 228 -34.56 -6.21 -16.86
C LEU A 228 -33.89 -5.58 -15.62
N GLN A 229 -33.98 -4.25 -15.46
CA GLN A 229 -33.34 -3.53 -14.37
C GLN A 229 -33.93 -3.89 -13.01
N ILE A 230 -35.26 -4.05 -12.89
CA ILE A 230 -35.91 -4.34 -11.61
C ILE A 230 -35.47 -5.69 -11.05
N PRO A 231 -35.60 -6.83 -11.75
CA PRO A 231 -35.14 -8.12 -11.23
C PRO A 231 -33.62 -8.14 -11.05
N TRP A 232 -32.84 -7.52 -11.95
CA TRP A 232 -31.39 -7.45 -11.81
C TRP A 232 -30.96 -6.65 -10.57
N SER A 233 -31.53 -5.47 -10.34
CA SER A 233 -31.22 -4.61 -9.20
C SER A 233 -31.67 -5.24 -7.89
N PHE A 234 -32.79 -5.95 -7.89
CA PHE A 234 -33.26 -6.75 -6.75
C PHE A 234 -32.23 -7.83 -6.41
N VAL A 235 -31.93 -8.72 -7.36
CA VAL A 235 -31.00 -9.84 -7.15
C VAL A 235 -29.61 -9.33 -6.76
N ARG A 236 -29.09 -8.35 -7.50
CA ARG A 236 -27.77 -7.76 -7.24
C ARG A 236 -27.69 -7.16 -5.84
N SER A 237 -28.68 -6.36 -5.44
CA SER A 237 -28.65 -5.70 -4.12
C SER A 237 -28.83 -6.71 -2.99
N LEU A 238 -29.64 -7.75 -3.19
CA LEU A 238 -29.82 -8.83 -2.22
C LEU A 238 -28.52 -9.65 -2.05
N VAL A 239 -27.88 -10.06 -3.14
CA VAL A 239 -26.63 -10.82 -3.12
C VAL A 239 -25.50 -10.02 -2.48
N ILE A 240 -25.36 -8.75 -2.84
CA ILE A 240 -24.34 -7.87 -2.24
C ILE A 240 -24.61 -7.70 -0.75
N SER A 241 -25.85 -7.42 -0.35
CA SER A 241 -26.18 -7.19 1.07
C SER A 241 -25.99 -8.44 1.90
N ASN A 242 -26.38 -9.60 1.38
CA ASN A 242 -26.16 -10.87 2.05
C ASN A 242 -24.66 -11.15 2.22
N GLY A 243 -23.89 -11.05 1.13
CA GLY A 243 -22.45 -11.26 1.18
C GLY A 243 -21.74 -10.29 2.13
N VAL A 244 -22.07 -8.99 2.07
CA VAL A 244 -21.47 -7.97 2.95
C VAL A 244 -21.74 -8.30 4.42
N VAL A 245 -22.99 -8.56 4.79
CA VAL A 245 -23.34 -8.85 6.20
C VAL A 245 -22.70 -10.13 6.67
N VAL A 246 -22.78 -11.22 5.89
CA VAL A 246 -22.30 -12.54 6.31
C VAL A 246 -20.76 -12.59 6.35
N PHE A 247 -20.06 -12.16 5.31
CA PHE A 247 -18.59 -12.26 5.25
C PHE A 247 -17.87 -11.29 6.21
N HIS A 248 -18.42 -10.10 6.45
CA HIS A 248 -17.84 -9.19 7.45
C HIS A 248 -18.12 -9.65 8.87
N SER A 249 -19.32 -10.19 9.15
CA SER A 249 -19.66 -10.72 10.49
C SER A 249 -18.88 -11.99 10.82
N HIS A 250 -18.65 -12.86 9.82
CA HIS A 250 -18.04 -14.18 9.99
C HIS A 250 -16.82 -14.29 9.07
N ARG A 251 -15.71 -13.65 9.46
CA ARG A 251 -14.48 -13.58 8.64
C ARG A 251 -13.90 -14.96 8.34
N TRP A 252 -14.11 -15.94 9.22
CA TRP A 252 -13.67 -17.33 9.02
C TRP A 252 -14.27 -17.98 7.74
N LEU A 253 -15.47 -17.57 7.31
CA LEU A 253 -16.06 -18.06 6.06
C LEU A 253 -15.27 -17.63 4.83
N VAL A 254 -14.60 -16.47 4.87
CA VAL A 254 -13.73 -16.00 3.78
C VAL A 254 -12.51 -16.90 3.66
N PHE A 255 -11.89 -17.25 4.80
CA PHE A 255 -10.78 -18.20 4.83
C PHE A 255 -11.22 -19.60 4.38
N PHE A 256 -12.40 -20.05 4.79
CA PHE A 256 -12.93 -21.34 4.36
C PHE A 256 -13.24 -21.36 2.85
N ALA A 257 -13.76 -20.27 2.29
CA ALA A 257 -13.93 -20.13 0.84
C ALA A 257 -12.58 -20.13 0.09
N ALA A 258 -11.57 -19.43 0.62
CA ALA A 258 -10.22 -19.44 0.07
C ALA A 258 -9.60 -20.84 0.13
N PHE A 259 -9.78 -21.57 1.23
CA PHE A 259 -9.35 -22.95 1.38
C PHE A 259 -9.98 -23.86 0.30
N ILE A 260 -11.30 -23.75 0.08
CA ILE A 260 -11.99 -24.52 -0.97
C ILE A 260 -11.44 -24.16 -2.36
N ALA A 261 -11.18 -22.88 -2.63
CA ALA A 261 -10.62 -22.44 -3.92
C ALA A 261 -9.22 -23.00 -4.17
N TYR A 262 -8.33 -22.97 -3.17
CA TYR A 262 -6.99 -23.55 -3.26
C TYR A 262 -7.03 -25.08 -3.34
N LEU A 263 -7.93 -25.73 -2.61
CA LEU A 263 -8.13 -27.18 -2.69
C LEU A 263 -8.63 -27.62 -4.08
N SER A 264 -9.52 -26.83 -4.68
CA SER A 264 -9.99 -27.07 -6.05
C SER A 264 -8.85 -26.90 -7.05
N TRP A 265 -8.06 -25.83 -6.92
CA TRP A 265 -6.91 -25.59 -7.79
C TRP A 265 -5.82 -26.67 -7.65
N ALA A 266 -5.58 -27.16 -6.43
CA ALA A 266 -4.72 -28.31 -6.17
C ALA A 266 -5.18 -29.58 -6.92
N GLY A 267 -6.50 -29.78 -7.02
CA GLY A 267 -7.10 -30.84 -7.83
C GLY A 267 -6.86 -30.66 -9.33
N ASP A 268 -7.00 -29.44 -9.84
CA ASP A 268 -6.78 -29.07 -11.25
C ASP A 268 -5.34 -29.27 -11.72
N ILE A 269 -4.36 -28.90 -10.91
CA ILE A 269 -2.95 -29.21 -11.21
C ILE A 269 -2.61 -30.68 -10.89
N GLY A 270 -3.51 -31.43 -10.25
CA GLY A 270 -3.35 -32.85 -9.96
C GLY A 270 -2.24 -33.18 -8.96
N ILE A 271 -2.03 -32.36 -7.91
CA ILE A 271 -0.91 -32.54 -6.95
C ILE A 271 -0.91 -33.90 -6.24
N TRP A 272 -2.07 -34.55 -6.16
CA TRP A 272 -2.23 -35.84 -5.47
C TRP A 272 -1.70 -37.02 -6.28
N PHE A 273 -1.38 -36.79 -7.55
CA PHE A 273 -0.85 -37.81 -8.45
C PHE A 273 0.66 -37.66 -8.61
N THR A 274 1.37 -38.74 -8.27
CA THR A 274 2.82 -38.87 -8.48
C THR A 274 3.18 -38.70 -9.96
N ASP A 275 2.34 -39.20 -10.86
CA ASP A 275 2.47 -39.07 -12.32
C ASP A 275 1.12 -38.68 -12.96
N MET A 276 1.13 -37.69 -13.86
CA MET A 276 -0.04 -37.28 -14.64
C MET A 276 -0.57 -38.39 -15.55
N GLN A 277 0.26 -39.35 -15.98
CA GLN A 277 -0.20 -40.54 -16.71
C GLN A 277 -1.20 -41.36 -15.90
N LYS A 278 -1.01 -41.44 -14.58
CA LYS A 278 -1.95 -42.12 -13.69
C LYS A 278 -3.28 -41.39 -13.63
N LEU A 279 -3.26 -40.05 -13.51
CA LEU A 279 -4.46 -39.22 -13.52
C LEU A 279 -5.26 -39.43 -14.81
N TYR A 280 -4.65 -39.17 -15.96
CA TYR A 280 -5.30 -39.33 -17.27
C TYR A 280 -5.75 -40.77 -17.55
N GLY A 281 -4.98 -41.78 -17.12
CA GLY A 281 -5.36 -43.18 -17.26
C GLY A 281 -6.60 -43.56 -16.45
N MET A 282 -6.76 -43.05 -15.23
CA MET A 282 -7.99 -43.25 -14.45
C MET A 282 -9.18 -42.56 -15.11
N LEU A 283 -8.95 -41.32 -15.53
CA LEU A 283 -9.88 -40.48 -16.26
C LEU A 283 -10.39 -41.26 -17.52
N VAL A 284 -9.50 -41.87 -18.32
CA VAL A 284 -9.85 -42.56 -19.58
C VAL A 284 -10.63 -43.83 -19.30
N ARG A 285 -10.24 -44.58 -18.26
CA ARG A 285 -10.96 -45.78 -17.81
C ARG A 285 -12.35 -45.47 -17.27
N ALA A 286 -12.54 -44.31 -16.63
CA ALA A 286 -13.84 -43.88 -16.15
C ALA A 286 -14.80 -43.54 -17.30
N MET A 287 -14.28 -42.99 -18.41
CA MET A 287 -15.07 -42.71 -19.61
C MET A 287 -15.47 -43.99 -20.36
N HIS A 288 -14.55 -44.94 -20.50
CA HIS A 288 -14.80 -46.22 -21.19
C HIS A 288 -15.31 -47.32 -20.24
N SER A 289 -15.93 -46.97 -19.10
CA SER A 289 -16.33 -47.95 -18.09
C SER A 289 -17.38 -48.95 -18.59
N ASP A 290 -18.18 -48.58 -19.60
CA ASP A 290 -19.19 -49.44 -20.22
C ASP A 290 -18.61 -50.38 -21.30
N GLU A 291 -17.38 -50.14 -21.76
CA GLU A 291 -16.70 -50.98 -22.74
C GLU A 291 -15.96 -52.13 -22.07
N ARG A 292 -16.57 -53.32 -22.12
CA ARG A 292 -16.01 -54.55 -21.51
C ARG A 292 -14.62 -54.98 -22.03
N ASN A 293 -14.18 -54.46 -23.18
CA ASN A 293 -12.92 -54.83 -23.83
C ASN A 293 -11.92 -53.67 -24.00
N PHE A 294 -12.19 -52.50 -23.43
CA PHE A 294 -11.30 -51.35 -23.59
C PHE A 294 -10.04 -51.51 -22.72
N GLN A 295 -8.89 -51.70 -23.36
CA GLN A 295 -7.62 -51.93 -22.69
C GLN A 295 -6.66 -50.77 -22.93
N TYR A 296 -6.74 -49.76 -22.06
CA TYR A 296 -5.76 -48.66 -22.04
C TYR A 296 -4.44 -49.15 -21.45
N THR A 297 -3.42 -49.24 -22.29
CA THR A 297 -2.03 -49.41 -21.88
C THR A 297 -1.42 -48.02 -21.69
N PRO A 298 -1.20 -47.55 -20.44
CA PRO A 298 -0.44 -46.32 -20.26
C PRO A 298 0.94 -46.50 -20.93
N LYS A 299 1.48 -45.42 -21.52
CA LYS A 299 2.91 -45.38 -21.87
C LYS A 299 3.69 -45.83 -20.62
N GLY A 300 4.66 -46.73 -20.77
CA GLY A 300 5.39 -47.30 -19.63
C GLY A 300 6.04 -46.22 -18.77
N GLU A 301 6.28 -46.53 -17.49
CA GLU A 301 6.92 -45.69 -16.46
C GLU A 301 8.38 -45.28 -16.78
N ASP A 302 8.83 -45.41 -18.02
CA ASP A 302 10.23 -45.32 -18.38
C ASP A 302 10.68 -43.85 -18.42
N GLY A 303 11.25 -43.39 -17.30
CA GLY A 303 12.13 -42.21 -17.26
C GLY A 303 11.68 -41.04 -16.39
N PHE A 304 10.60 -41.13 -15.63
CA PHE A 304 10.25 -40.07 -14.67
C PHE A 304 11.14 -40.14 -13.43
N ASP A 305 12.16 -39.28 -13.37
CA ASP A 305 12.99 -39.08 -12.18
C ASP A 305 12.47 -37.90 -11.35
N PRO A 306 11.77 -38.14 -10.22
CA PRO A 306 11.27 -37.07 -9.36
C PRO A 306 12.39 -36.24 -8.72
N LEU A 307 13.64 -36.72 -8.75
CA LEU A 307 14.84 -36.04 -8.26
C LEU A 307 15.76 -35.57 -9.41
N GLY A 308 15.26 -35.57 -10.65
CA GLY A 308 16.01 -35.05 -11.79
C GLY A 308 16.36 -33.57 -11.61
N PHE A 309 17.44 -33.12 -12.25
CA PHE A 309 17.96 -31.75 -12.12
C PHE A 309 16.90 -30.66 -12.43
N GLY A 310 16.03 -30.90 -13.42
CA GLY A 310 14.92 -30.01 -13.75
C GLY A 310 13.89 -29.89 -12.63
N GLN A 311 13.58 -31.00 -11.94
CA GLN A 311 12.67 -31.02 -10.78
C GLN A 311 13.27 -30.30 -9.56
N ILE A 312 14.57 -30.47 -9.32
CA ILE A 312 15.28 -29.78 -8.24
C ILE A 312 15.27 -28.27 -8.50
N LEU A 313 15.57 -27.84 -9.73
CA LEU A 313 15.50 -26.43 -10.10
C LEU A 313 14.08 -25.88 -9.92
N ALA A 314 13.06 -26.63 -10.33
CA ALA A 314 11.66 -26.23 -10.14
C ALA A 314 11.27 -26.08 -8.66
N ALA A 315 11.82 -26.91 -7.78
CA ALA A 315 11.60 -26.80 -6.33
C ALA A 315 12.17 -25.51 -5.74
N THR A 316 13.25 -24.97 -6.31
CA THR A 316 13.89 -23.73 -5.80
C THR A 316 13.00 -22.50 -5.89
N VAL A 317 12.04 -22.48 -6.82
CA VAL A 317 11.10 -21.36 -7.01
C VAL A 317 10.26 -21.08 -5.75
N ALA A 318 10.00 -22.11 -4.93
CA ALA A 318 9.26 -21.93 -3.69
C ALA A 318 10.10 -21.39 -2.52
N ILE A 319 11.45 -21.45 -2.61
CA ILE A 319 12.34 -21.12 -1.48
C ILE A 319 12.19 -19.67 -1.05
N GLU A 320 12.23 -18.74 -2.00
CA GLU A 320 12.15 -17.29 -1.70
C GLU A 320 10.79 -16.92 -1.05
N PRO A 321 9.62 -17.28 -1.62
CA PRO A 321 8.33 -17.04 -0.95
C PRO A 321 8.21 -17.71 0.43
N ILE A 322 8.76 -18.92 0.61
CA ILE A 322 8.78 -19.58 1.92
C ILE A 322 9.63 -18.79 2.91
N TYR A 323 10.82 -18.33 2.49
CA TYR A 323 11.72 -17.55 3.32
C TYR A 323 11.08 -16.23 3.77
N GLU A 324 10.45 -15.51 2.85
CA GLU A 324 9.73 -14.27 3.14
C GLU A 324 8.58 -14.47 4.13
N VAL A 325 7.79 -15.54 3.97
CA VAL A 325 6.73 -15.88 4.94
C VAL A 325 7.31 -16.27 6.29
N ALA A 326 8.43 -17.00 6.32
CA ALA A 326 9.10 -17.39 7.55
C ALA A 326 9.65 -16.16 8.30
N MET A 327 10.28 -15.22 7.58
CA MET A 327 10.73 -13.93 8.11
C MET A 327 9.56 -13.12 8.66
N LEU A 328 8.48 -12.94 7.87
CA LEU A 328 7.27 -12.25 8.33
C LEU A 328 6.70 -12.88 9.60
N SER A 329 6.66 -14.22 9.66
CA SER A 329 6.17 -14.96 10.83
C SER A 329 7.07 -14.80 12.04
N PHE A 330 8.38 -14.61 11.84
CA PHE A 330 9.34 -14.41 12.92
C PHE A 330 9.32 -12.98 13.46
N ASP A 331 9.33 -12.00 12.57
CA ASP A 331 9.37 -10.57 12.91
C ASP A 331 8.05 -10.14 13.59
N ARG A 332 6.92 -10.66 13.11
CA ARG A 332 5.58 -10.38 13.66
C ARG A 332 5.01 -11.53 14.48
N ARG A 333 5.87 -12.33 15.12
CA ARG A 333 5.45 -13.53 15.85
C ARG A 333 4.34 -13.30 16.89
N TRP A 334 4.32 -12.13 17.53
CA TRP A 334 3.30 -11.79 18.53
C TRP A 334 1.96 -11.45 17.89
N ASP A 335 1.95 -10.66 16.81
CA ASP A 335 0.74 -10.29 16.07
C ASP A 335 0.11 -11.51 15.38
N VAL A 336 0.96 -12.37 14.80
CA VAL A 336 0.53 -13.63 14.19
C VAL A 336 -0.05 -14.56 15.25
N TRP A 337 0.60 -14.68 16.41
CA TRP A 337 0.08 -15.48 17.52
C TRP A 337 -1.25 -14.95 18.06
N GLU A 338 -1.39 -13.63 18.19
CA GLU A 338 -2.62 -12.99 18.64
C GLU A 338 -3.77 -13.17 17.64
N ALA A 339 -3.49 -13.10 16.35
CA ALA A 339 -4.47 -13.34 15.30
C ALA A 339 -4.88 -14.82 15.21
N ILE A 340 -3.93 -15.75 15.38
CA ILE A 340 -4.22 -17.20 15.48
C ILE A 340 -5.11 -17.48 16.68
N LYS A 341 -4.89 -16.80 17.81
CA LYS A 341 -5.71 -16.96 19.02
C LYS A 341 -7.14 -16.41 18.85
N HIS A 342 -7.30 -15.31 18.12
CA HIS A 342 -8.61 -14.73 17.82
C HIS A 342 -9.45 -15.55 16.81
N TYR A 343 -8.82 -16.44 16.04
CA TYR A 343 -9.51 -17.23 15.02
C TYR A 343 -10.53 -18.25 15.59
N PRO A 344 -10.18 -19.12 16.57
CA PRO A 344 -11.14 -20.00 17.21
C PRO A 344 -12.22 -19.22 17.97
N ASP A 345 -11.89 -18.06 18.54
CA ASP A 345 -12.87 -17.20 19.21
C ASP A 345 -13.91 -16.63 18.23
N SER A 346 -13.49 -16.23 17.02
CA SER A 346 -14.39 -15.81 15.94
C SER A 346 -15.33 -16.94 15.48
N VAL A 347 -14.80 -18.15 15.34
CA VAL A 347 -15.60 -19.33 14.95
C VAL A 347 -16.59 -19.66 16.08
N TRP A 348 -16.12 -19.61 17.33
CA TRP A 348 -16.93 -19.87 18.51
C TRP A 348 -18.03 -18.82 18.70
N ASP A 349 -17.73 -17.54 18.56
CA ASP A 349 -18.73 -16.46 18.60
C ASP A 349 -19.76 -16.64 17.46
N GLY A 350 -19.34 -17.12 16.29
CA GLY A 350 -20.25 -17.51 15.21
C GLY A 350 -21.18 -18.67 15.59
N ILE A 351 -20.65 -19.71 16.25
CA ILE A 351 -21.43 -20.86 16.75
C ILE A 351 -22.39 -20.41 17.88
N VAL A 352 -21.91 -19.62 18.83
CA VAL A 352 -22.70 -19.04 19.91
C VAL A 352 -23.82 -18.18 19.35
N PHE A 353 -23.57 -17.39 18.31
CA PHE A 353 -24.61 -16.60 17.64
C PHE A 353 -25.67 -17.47 16.94
N ILE A 354 -25.25 -18.56 16.28
CA ILE A 354 -26.17 -19.55 15.69
C ILE A 354 -27.06 -20.15 16.78
N VAL A 355 -26.49 -20.64 17.89
CA VAL A 355 -27.19 -21.39 18.93
C VAL A 355 -28.02 -20.49 19.84
N THR A 356 -27.45 -19.38 20.32
CA THR A 356 -28.05 -18.55 21.39
C THR A 356 -28.64 -17.23 20.89
N GLY A 357 -28.19 -16.72 19.73
CA GLY A 357 -28.64 -15.44 19.17
C GLY A 357 -28.14 -14.20 19.92
N HIS A 358 -27.32 -14.41 20.95
CA HIS A 358 -26.65 -13.35 21.67
C HIS A 358 -25.30 -13.03 20.99
N ARG A 359 -24.74 -11.85 21.26
CA ARG A 359 -23.49 -11.33 20.67
C ARG A 359 -23.49 -11.28 19.13
N ASN A 360 -24.44 -10.53 18.55
CA ASN A 360 -24.46 -10.28 17.11
C ASN A 360 -23.14 -9.59 16.66
N PRO A 361 -22.29 -10.23 15.82
CA PRO A 361 -21.04 -9.60 15.37
C PRO A 361 -21.29 -8.34 14.53
N TRP A 362 -22.41 -8.32 13.80
CA TRP A 362 -22.79 -7.20 12.93
C TRP A 362 -23.06 -5.92 13.71
N THR A 363 -23.55 -6.00 14.95
CA THR A 363 -23.79 -4.79 15.77
C THR A 363 -22.49 -4.12 16.19
N LYS A 364 -21.40 -4.89 16.40
CA LYS A 364 -20.07 -4.33 16.68
C LYS A 364 -19.55 -3.56 15.45
N ILE A 365 -19.75 -4.12 14.26
CA ILE A 365 -19.34 -3.50 12.99
C ILE A 365 -20.17 -2.25 12.70
N LEU A 366 -21.48 -2.29 12.96
CA LEU A 366 -22.33 -1.10 12.82
C LEU A 366 -21.92 0.01 13.79
N LYS A 367 -21.60 -0.32 15.04
CA LYS A 367 -21.11 0.67 16.01
C LYS A 367 -19.80 1.31 15.56
N GLN A 368 -18.84 0.49 15.11
CA GLN A 368 -17.59 1.01 14.53
C GLN A 368 -17.83 1.89 13.31
N ARG A 369 -18.81 1.53 12.47
CA ARG A 369 -19.18 2.31 11.29
C ARG A 369 -19.86 3.62 11.66
N GLU A 370 -20.72 3.62 12.67
CA GLU A 370 -21.33 4.84 13.22
C GLU A 370 -20.25 5.73 13.82
N ASP A 371 -19.35 5.18 14.65
CA ASP A 371 -18.21 5.90 15.22
C ASP A 371 -17.35 6.53 14.10
N SER A 372 -17.04 5.77 13.04
CA SER A 372 -16.33 6.27 11.85
C SER A 372 -17.14 7.31 11.06
N GLU A 373 -18.45 7.13 10.90
CA GLU A 373 -19.32 8.09 10.20
C GLU A 373 -19.45 9.40 11.01
N THR A 374 -19.51 9.35 12.34
CA THR A 374 -19.41 10.54 13.21
C THR A 374 -18.05 11.21 13.11
N GLU A 375 -16.96 10.44 13.03
CA GLU A 375 -15.63 11.00 12.76
C GLU A 375 -15.56 11.66 11.38
N THR A 376 -16.21 11.10 10.33
CA THR A 376 -16.26 11.71 8.99
C THR A 376 -17.19 12.92 8.87
N LEU A 377 -18.17 13.06 9.77
CA LEU A 377 -19.04 14.24 9.83
C LEU A 377 -18.40 15.39 10.62
N VAL A 378 -17.44 15.08 11.50
CA VAL A 378 -16.69 16.05 12.31
C VAL A 378 -15.36 16.45 11.64
N GLY A 379 -14.80 15.60 10.77
CA GLY A 379 -13.62 15.90 9.95
C GLY A 379 -13.81 15.44 8.51
N GLY A 380 -13.60 16.33 7.54
CA GLY A 380 -13.72 16.03 6.12
C GLY A 380 -12.87 14.84 5.69
N GLU A 381 -13.56 13.76 5.26
CA GLU A 381 -13.10 12.54 4.59
C GLU A 381 -11.90 11.76 5.21
N ILE A 382 -12.20 10.76 6.06
CA ILE A 382 -11.31 9.62 6.35
C ILE A 382 -12.01 8.31 5.94
N HIS A 383 -11.49 7.64 4.92
CA HIS A 383 -11.95 6.30 4.54
C HIS A 383 -11.17 5.25 5.35
N VAL A 384 -11.72 4.85 6.52
CA VAL A 384 -11.13 3.80 7.37
C VAL A 384 -11.24 2.44 6.68
N ASN A 385 -10.11 1.73 6.62
CA ASN A 385 -9.98 0.40 6.04
C ASN A 385 -10.46 -0.65 7.06
N PRO A 386 -11.52 -1.45 6.79
CA PRO A 386 -12.06 -2.38 7.79
C PRO A 386 -11.28 -3.69 7.91
N PHE A 387 -10.09 -3.80 7.30
CA PHE A 387 -9.31 -5.05 7.28
C PHE A 387 -8.12 -5.11 8.24
N SER A 388 -7.64 -3.98 8.76
CA SER A 388 -6.65 -3.96 9.85
C SER A 388 -7.37 -3.71 11.18
N GLY A 389 -7.32 -4.69 12.09
CA GLY A 389 -7.15 -4.27 13.48
C GLY A 389 -5.82 -3.52 13.48
N GLU A 390 -5.85 -2.28 13.94
CA GLU A 390 -4.80 -1.26 13.87
C GLU A 390 -4.93 -0.23 12.74
N HIS A 391 -4.79 1.01 13.20
CA HIS A 391 -4.83 2.26 12.47
C HIS A 391 -3.84 2.24 11.29
N THR A 392 -4.31 2.50 10.08
CA THR A 392 -3.40 2.94 9.02
C THR A 392 -4.09 3.93 8.08
N TYR A 393 -3.44 5.08 8.00
CA TYR A 393 -3.72 6.25 7.20
C TYR A 393 -3.65 5.96 5.70
N ALA A 394 -4.55 6.55 4.92
CA ALA A 394 -4.38 6.73 3.49
C ALA A 394 -5.09 8.03 3.05
N MET A 395 -4.29 9.01 2.64
CA MET A 395 -4.73 10.23 1.97
C MET A 395 -5.25 9.92 0.57
N ILE A 396 -6.43 10.44 0.20
CA ILE A 396 -6.77 10.79 -1.19
C ILE A 396 -7.59 12.08 -1.20
N SER A 397 -6.99 13.09 -1.82
CA SER A 397 -7.59 14.35 -2.27
C SER A 397 -8.86 14.11 -3.10
N ARG A 398 -9.95 14.76 -2.71
CA ARG A 398 -11.16 14.88 -3.53
C ARG A 398 -11.40 16.35 -3.88
N LYS A 399 -11.25 16.65 -5.17
CA LYS A 399 -11.90 17.78 -5.84
C LYS A 399 -13.39 17.79 -5.50
N ASP A 400 -13.94 18.96 -5.22
CA ASP A 400 -15.28 19.46 -5.63
C ASP A 400 -15.46 20.83 -4.91
N SER A 401 -15.35 21.97 -5.62
CA SER A 401 -16.45 22.73 -6.25
C SER A 401 -17.49 23.30 -5.28
N GLU A 402 -17.56 24.64 -5.24
CA GLU A 402 -18.67 25.50 -4.76
C GLU A 402 -18.88 25.51 -3.22
N GLY A 403 -18.97 26.59 -2.46
CA GLY A 403 -19.33 27.98 -2.70
C GLY A 403 -20.24 28.44 -1.54
N GLU A 404 -19.97 29.64 -0.98
CA GLU A 404 -20.80 30.42 -0.03
C GLU A 404 -20.81 30.03 1.46
N LYS A 405 -20.17 30.83 2.33
CA LYS A 405 -20.63 32.10 2.98
C LYS A 405 -21.75 31.89 4.02
N ALA A 406 -21.45 32.22 5.29
CA ALA A 406 -21.97 33.41 5.99
C ALA A 406 -21.95 33.29 7.53
N TYR A 407 -21.43 34.35 8.17
CA TYR A 407 -21.89 35.03 9.40
C TYR A 407 -22.20 34.20 10.68
N GLY A 408 -21.78 34.57 11.88
CA GLY A 408 -21.17 35.81 12.36
C GLY A 408 -21.36 35.97 13.88
N SER A 409 -20.50 36.81 14.46
CA SER A 409 -20.70 37.71 15.62
C SER A 409 -21.22 37.19 16.96
N HIS A 410 -20.42 37.48 18.00
CA HIS A 410 -20.73 38.19 19.27
C HIS A 410 -19.95 37.50 20.43
N VAL A 411 -19.45 38.11 21.51
CA VAL A 411 -19.30 39.48 22.04
C VAL A 411 -18.39 39.33 23.28
N LYS A 412 -17.55 40.36 23.53
CA LYS A 412 -17.05 40.95 24.81
C LYS A 412 -17.03 40.07 26.09
N ASP A 413 -16.01 40.09 26.94
CA ASP A 413 -15.48 41.23 27.70
C ASP A 413 -14.19 40.77 28.42
N GLN A 414 -13.20 41.66 28.62
CA GLN A 414 -12.57 41.80 29.94
C GLN A 414 -11.80 43.12 30.10
N LYS A 415 -12.03 43.72 31.28
CA LYS A 415 -11.41 44.92 31.83
C LYS A 415 -10.16 44.52 32.63
N ASN A 416 -9.12 45.38 32.54
CA ASN A 416 -8.28 45.93 33.64
C ASN A 416 -7.55 44.93 34.55
N SER A 417 -6.28 45.07 34.94
CA SER A 417 -5.37 46.21 34.95
C SER A 417 -4.12 45.87 35.79
N LEU A 418 -2.99 46.56 35.50
CA LEU A 418 -1.92 47.01 36.41
C LEU A 418 -0.80 46.04 36.86
N LEU A 419 0.38 46.17 36.20
CA LEU A 419 1.70 46.66 36.69
C LEU A 419 2.04 46.60 38.22
N PRO A 420 3.32 46.76 38.65
CA PRO A 420 4.61 46.36 38.07
C PRO A 420 5.73 46.00 39.10
N SER A 421 6.94 45.72 38.57
CA SER A 421 8.24 46.30 38.98
C SER A 421 9.34 45.42 39.62
N ALA A 422 10.56 45.68 39.10
CA ALA A 422 11.84 45.81 39.80
C ALA A 422 12.81 44.61 39.94
N LEU A 423 13.88 44.69 39.14
CA LEU A 423 15.31 44.37 39.42
C LEU A 423 15.78 44.89 40.81
N PRO A 424 16.99 44.57 41.40
CA PRO A 424 18.28 44.39 40.69
C PRO A 424 19.43 43.52 41.32
N SER A 425 20.35 43.08 40.45
CA SER A 425 21.84 43.19 40.53
C SER A 425 22.76 42.37 41.48
N LYS A 426 23.93 42.04 40.87
CA LYS A 426 25.34 41.93 41.38
C LYS A 426 25.78 40.63 42.10
N ILE A 427 26.90 40.04 41.64
CA ILE A 427 28.26 40.16 42.23
C ILE A 427 29.29 39.36 41.39
N ASN A 428 30.49 39.94 41.25
CA ASN A 428 31.68 39.48 40.51
C ASN A 428 32.59 38.51 41.31
N LYS A 429 33.64 38.03 40.58
CA LYS A 429 35.04 37.80 41.01
C LYS A 429 35.37 36.31 41.33
N ILE A 430 36.44 35.66 40.82
CA ILE A 430 37.87 35.85 41.13
C ILE A 430 38.80 34.90 40.26
N THR A 431 39.86 35.48 39.65
CA THR A 431 41.28 35.04 39.35
C THR A 431 41.64 33.58 38.95
N SER A 432 42.36 33.24 37.86
CA SER A 432 43.73 33.56 37.32
C SER A 432 44.94 32.81 37.94
N PHE A 433 45.77 32.09 37.14
CA PHE A 433 47.23 31.82 37.31
C PHE A 433 47.80 31.13 36.02
N SER A 434 48.62 31.79 35.17
CA SER A 434 50.12 31.74 34.98
C SER A 434 50.75 30.35 34.65
N SER A 435 51.82 30.11 33.89
CA SER A 435 52.47 30.64 32.66
C SER A 435 53.82 29.88 32.43
N SER A 436 54.09 29.42 31.18
CA SER A 436 55.40 29.13 30.51
C SER A 436 56.22 27.85 30.83
N PRO A 437 57.19 27.37 29.98
CA PRO A 437 57.64 27.81 28.64
C PRO A 437 57.84 26.69 27.55
N LEU A 438 58.15 27.11 26.31
CA LEU A 438 58.45 26.35 25.07
C LEU A 438 59.67 25.41 25.14
N PRO A 439 59.80 24.46 24.16
CA PRO A 439 60.86 24.65 23.17
C PRO A 439 60.44 24.38 21.70
N THR A 440 61.24 25.02 20.86
CA THR A 440 61.27 25.15 19.40
C THR A 440 61.50 23.84 18.63
N HIS A 441 60.66 23.55 17.63
CA HIS A 441 61.07 23.10 16.29
C HIS A 441 59.86 23.11 15.33
N PHE A 442 59.87 24.02 14.36
CA PHE A 442 58.98 24.00 13.18
C PHE A 442 59.49 22.97 12.17
N PRO A 443 58.59 22.28 11.44
CA PRO A 443 58.28 22.77 10.10
C PRO A 443 56.78 22.77 9.76
N ASN A 444 56.34 23.90 9.19
CA ASN A 444 55.25 24.11 8.23
C ASN A 444 54.25 22.96 8.03
N PHE A 445 53.11 23.03 8.71
CA PHE A 445 51.80 22.72 8.13
C PHE A 445 50.76 23.55 8.88
N LEU A 446 50.29 24.63 8.24
CA LEU A 446 49.08 25.33 8.66
C LEU A 446 47.92 24.33 8.54
N PRO A 447 47.19 23.97 9.61
CA PRO A 447 45.85 23.46 9.42
C PRO A 447 44.99 24.67 9.07
N HIS A 448 44.59 24.77 7.81
CA HIS A 448 43.38 25.50 7.48
C HIS A 448 42.28 24.98 8.41
N LEU A 449 41.74 25.86 9.26
CA LEU A 449 40.39 25.65 9.77
C LEU A 449 39.49 25.59 8.53
N GLN A 450 39.19 24.38 8.06
CA GLN A 450 38.04 24.16 7.20
C GLN A 450 36.82 24.50 8.05
N LEU A 451 36.23 25.68 7.84
CA LEU A 451 34.79 25.79 8.07
C LEU A 451 34.15 24.66 7.29
N SER A 452 33.46 23.76 8.01
CA SER A 452 32.62 22.73 7.40
C SER A 452 31.78 23.38 6.31
N SER A 453 31.87 22.89 5.08
CA SER A 453 31.03 23.35 3.98
C SER A 453 29.58 23.00 4.30
N SER A 454 28.77 24.00 4.62
CA SER A 454 27.33 23.87 4.81
C SER A 454 26.65 23.34 3.55
N MET A 455 26.43 22.02 3.51
CA MET A 455 25.77 21.33 2.41
C MET A 455 24.44 20.74 2.86
N ALA A 456 23.51 20.59 1.91
CA ALA A 456 22.30 19.82 2.16
C ALA A 456 22.64 18.33 2.30
N THR A 457 22.39 17.77 3.49
CA THR A 457 22.73 16.38 3.81
C THR A 457 21.54 15.47 3.56
N ARG A 458 21.76 14.39 2.79
CA ARG A 458 20.74 13.36 2.55
C ARG A 458 20.67 12.40 3.72
N ILE A 459 19.48 12.20 4.24
CA ILE A 459 19.21 11.26 5.33
C ILE A 459 17.94 10.46 5.07
N GLN A 460 17.78 9.35 5.78
CA GLN A 460 16.59 8.51 5.73
C GLN A 460 16.24 8.07 7.14
N PHE A 461 14.96 8.16 7.50
CA PHE A 461 14.47 7.62 8.75
C PHE A 461 13.93 6.21 8.49
N GLU A 462 14.61 5.19 9.00
CA GLU A 462 14.33 3.78 8.67
C GLU A 462 14.36 3.59 7.13
N ASN A 463 13.21 3.34 6.51
CA ASN A 463 13.05 3.21 5.07
C ASN A 463 12.27 4.38 4.44
N ASN A 464 12.05 5.48 5.15
CA ASN A 464 11.28 6.63 4.67
C ASN A 464 12.15 7.88 4.44
N SER A 465 11.99 8.50 3.26
CA SER A 465 12.65 9.75 2.85
C SER A 465 11.97 11.00 3.44
N ASP A 466 10.80 10.88 4.07
CA ASP A 466 10.06 12.01 4.66
C ASP A 466 10.57 12.39 6.06
N ILE A 467 11.80 12.85 6.12
CA ILE A 467 12.53 13.13 7.36
C ILE A 467 11.92 14.25 8.22
N GLY A 468 11.21 15.21 7.63
CA GLY A 468 10.51 16.29 8.31
C GLY A 468 9.23 15.85 9.01
N VAL A 469 8.81 14.59 8.79
CA VAL A 469 7.80 13.95 9.65
C VAL A 469 8.39 13.57 11.00
N PHE A 470 9.65 13.13 11.02
CA PHE A 470 10.31 12.52 12.18
C PHE A 470 11.28 13.46 12.90
N SER A 471 11.51 14.65 12.36
CA SER A 471 12.42 15.64 12.94
C SER A 471 11.86 17.04 12.82
N LYS A 472 12.28 17.92 13.74
CA LYS A 472 12.01 19.35 13.68
C LYS A 472 13.31 20.10 13.89
N LEU A 473 13.72 20.89 12.92
CA LEU A 473 14.93 21.68 12.98
C LEU A 473 14.59 23.16 13.15
N THR A 474 15.28 23.82 14.07
CA THR A 474 15.22 25.28 14.29
C THR A 474 16.63 25.84 14.43
N ASN A 475 16.74 27.15 14.60
CA ASN A 475 18.00 27.84 14.85
C ASN A 475 18.55 27.64 16.29
N SER A 476 17.79 27.12 17.24
CA SER A 476 18.27 26.95 18.63
C SER A 476 18.18 25.54 19.18
N TYR A 477 17.41 24.65 18.54
CA TYR A 477 17.29 23.25 18.93
C TYR A 477 16.86 22.37 17.75
N CYS A 478 17.16 21.08 17.85
CA CYS A 478 16.67 20.06 16.95
C CYS A 478 15.91 19.00 17.74
N LEU A 479 14.70 18.64 17.29
CA LEU A 479 13.96 17.51 17.82
C LEU A 479 14.10 16.33 16.87
N ALA A 480 14.42 15.15 17.39
CA ALA A 480 14.48 13.91 16.64
C ALA A 480 13.57 12.85 17.27
N ALA A 481 12.84 12.09 16.46
CA ALA A 481 11.97 11.03 16.95
C ALA A 481 12.79 9.95 17.66
N ILE A 482 12.23 9.37 18.72
CA ILE A 482 12.83 8.20 19.40
C ILE A 482 12.71 6.97 18.46
N GLN A 483 13.58 5.99 18.65
CA GLN A 483 13.64 4.72 17.90
C GLN A 483 14.08 4.85 16.44
N GLY A 484 14.72 5.95 16.06
CA GLY A 484 15.46 6.04 14.80
C GLY A 484 16.69 5.13 14.74
N SER A 485 17.16 4.87 13.52
CA SER A 485 18.44 4.17 13.29
C SER A 485 19.61 5.02 13.75
N THR A 486 20.72 4.38 14.12
CA THR A 486 21.97 5.11 14.47
C THR A 486 22.42 6.03 13.34
N ASN A 487 22.25 5.61 12.09
CA ASN A 487 22.60 6.41 10.91
C ASN A 487 21.82 7.73 10.86
N PHE A 488 20.54 7.72 11.24
CA PHE A 488 19.72 8.93 11.28
C PHE A 488 20.25 9.91 12.31
N TYR A 489 20.53 9.46 13.54
CA TYR A 489 21.07 10.33 14.59
C TYR A 489 22.48 10.81 14.29
N SER A 490 23.35 9.93 13.80
CA SER A 490 24.73 10.29 13.47
C SER A 490 24.82 11.40 12.43
N ALA A 491 23.89 11.46 11.48
CA ALA A 491 23.85 12.55 10.49
C ALA A 491 23.50 13.90 11.12
N PHE A 492 22.50 13.95 12.02
CA PHE A 492 22.19 15.17 12.76
C PHE A 492 23.33 15.55 13.71
N GLU A 493 23.88 14.59 14.46
CA GLU A 493 24.99 14.82 15.39
C GLU A 493 26.25 15.31 14.68
N SER A 494 26.55 14.80 13.47
CA SER A 494 27.74 15.21 12.72
C SER A 494 27.72 16.67 12.29
N GLU A 495 26.53 17.23 12.01
CA GLU A 495 26.38 18.60 11.52
C GLU A 495 25.97 19.57 12.65
N LEU A 496 25.20 19.11 13.64
CA LEU A 496 24.58 19.96 14.67
C LEU A 496 25.16 19.78 16.07
N GLY A 497 25.87 18.67 16.34
CA GLY A 497 26.19 18.23 17.70
C GLY A 497 26.92 19.24 18.57
N ASP A 498 27.72 20.11 17.94
CA ASP A 498 28.49 21.15 18.65
C ASP A 498 27.75 22.50 18.77
N VAL A 499 26.66 22.71 18.02
CA VAL A 499 26.01 24.02 17.87
C VAL A 499 24.66 24.10 18.57
N ILE A 500 23.80 23.10 18.40
CA ILE A 500 22.45 23.08 18.98
C ILE A 500 22.14 21.73 19.64
N PRO A 501 21.36 21.73 20.75
CA PRO A 501 20.95 20.49 21.39
C PRO A 501 20.02 19.69 20.47
N ILE A 502 20.33 18.39 20.32
CA ILE A 502 19.48 17.40 19.66
C ILE A 502 18.71 16.66 20.75
N VAL A 503 17.39 16.82 20.76
CA VAL A 503 16.51 16.23 21.79
C VAL A 503 15.74 15.06 21.19
N HIS A 504 16.00 13.86 21.69
CA HIS A 504 15.26 12.66 21.31
C HIS A 504 13.94 12.58 22.09
N THR A 505 12.81 12.75 21.42
CA THR A 505 11.50 12.74 22.10
C THR A 505 10.42 12.06 21.27
N SER A 506 9.38 11.59 21.95
CA SER A 506 8.08 11.31 21.35
C SER A 506 7.12 12.46 21.68
N ILE A 507 6.04 12.56 20.91
CA ILE A 507 4.95 13.51 21.17
C ILE A 507 3.64 12.74 21.14
N GLY A 508 2.96 12.67 22.29
CA GLY A 508 1.74 11.88 22.45
C GLY A 508 1.96 10.38 22.24
N GLY A 509 3.16 9.87 22.59
CA GLY A 509 3.55 8.48 22.34
C GLY A 509 3.80 8.13 20.88
N THR A 510 3.89 9.12 19.99
CA THR A 510 4.12 8.90 18.55
C THR A 510 5.51 9.36 18.11
N ARG A 511 5.94 8.85 16.95
CA ARG A 511 7.24 9.16 16.32
C ARG A 511 7.18 10.33 15.33
N ILE A 512 5.99 10.84 15.01
CA ILE A 512 5.77 11.86 13.97
C ILE A 512 5.92 13.30 14.50
N ILE A 513 7.01 13.53 15.24
CA ILE A 513 7.20 14.75 16.02
C ILE A 513 7.27 16.02 15.17
N GLY A 514 7.80 15.93 13.95
CA GLY A 514 7.98 17.08 13.07
C GLY A 514 6.65 17.63 12.54
N ARG A 515 5.66 16.74 12.34
CA ARG A 515 4.29 17.14 11.96
C ARG A 515 3.44 17.56 13.15
N LEU A 516 3.68 16.99 14.32
CA LEU A 516 2.90 17.33 15.51
C LEU A 516 3.32 18.64 16.16
N THR A 517 4.54 19.12 15.91
CA THR A 517 5.09 20.30 16.56
C THR A 517 5.47 21.40 15.57
N ALA A 518 5.37 22.64 16.03
CA ALA A 518 5.81 23.83 15.31
C ALA A 518 6.61 24.71 16.28
N GLY A 519 7.70 25.30 15.80
CA GLY A 519 8.58 26.05 16.68
C GLY A 519 9.64 26.81 15.91
N ASN A 520 10.12 27.87 16.53
CA ASN A 520 11.23 28.69 16.06
C ASN A 520 12.26 28.82 17.19
N ARG A 521 13.21 29.75 17.09
CA ARG A 521 14.23 29.88 18.13
C ARG A 521 13.70 30.33 19.51
N HIS A 522 12.50 30.90 19.55
CA HIS A 522 11.90 31.52 20.73
C HIS A 522 10.91 30.63 21.47
N GLY A 523 10.25 29.70 20.76
CA GLY A 523 9.23 28.85 21.35
C GLY A 523 9.01 27.54 20.61
N LEU A 524 8.37 26.61 21.30
CA LEU A 524 7.96 25.31 20.79
C LEU A 524 6.48 25.07 21.17
N LEU A 525 5.66 24.85 20.17
CA LEU A 525 4.26 24.50 20.30
C LEU A 525 4.10 22.99 20.19
N VAL A 526 3.47 22.40 21.20
CA VAL A 526 3.20 20.97 21.27
C VAL A 526 1.69 20.73 21.39
N PRO A 527 1.16 19.63 20.84
CA PRO A 527 -0.28 19.35 20.87
C PRO A 527 -0.73 19.00 22.30
N ALA A 528 -2.02 19.13 22.57
CA ALA A 528 -2.62 18.76 23.85
C ALA A 528 -2.47 17.26 24.21
N SER A 529 -2.26 16.39 23.22
CA SER A 529 -1.98 14.97 23.42
C SER A 529 -0.60 14.67 24.02
N THR A 530 0.29 15.66 24.10
CA THR A 530 1.64 15.50 24.65
C THR A 530 1.58 15.15 26.14
N THR A 531 2.22 14.07 26.54
CA THR A 531 2.21 13.62 27.95
C THR A 531 3.02 14.57 28.85
N ASP A 532 2.76 14.56 30.16
CA ASP A 532 3.51 15.39 31.12
C ASP A 532 4.99 14.98 31.22
N GLN A 533 5.30 13.69 30.99
CA GLN A 533 6.67 13.19 30.96
C GLN A 533 7.43 13.72 29.75
N GLU A 534 6.85 13.66 28.55
CA GLU A 534 7.44 14.22 27.32
C GLU A 534 7.66 15.72 27.47
N LEU A 535 6.67 16.44 28.02
CA LEU A 535 6.77 17.88 28.19
C LEU A 535 7.83 18.27 29.23
N GLN A 536 7.96 17.53 30.33
CA GLN A 536 9.05 17.73 31.29
C GLN A 536 10.43 17.43 30.67
N HIS A 537 10.53 16.37 29.85
CA HIS A 537 11.75 16.03 29.13
C HIS A 537 12.18 17.14 28.17
N LEU A 538 11.23 17.69 27.41
CA LEU A 538 11.46 18.85 26.53
C LEU A 538 11.97 20.06 27.31
N ARG A 539 11.31 20.43 28.42
CA ARG A 539 11.73 21.56 29.26
C ARG A 539 13.11 21.40 29.88
N ASN A 540 13.51 20.17 30.20
CA ASN A 540 14.83 19.90 30.78
C ASN A 540 15.95 19.91 29.72
N SER A 541 15.62 19.63 28.46
CA SER A 541 16.61 19.44 27.39
C SER A 541 16.76 20.66 26.47
N LEU A 542 15.71 21.48 26.37
CA LEU A 542 15.71 22.71 25.59
C LEU A 542 16.38 23.86 26.36
N PRO A 543 16.98 24.84 25.67
CA PRO A 543 17.49 26.06 26.31
C PRO A 543 16.37 26.83 27.02
N ASP A 544 16.67 27.43 28.18
CA ASP A 544 15.70 28.21 28.99
C ASP A 544 15.04 29.38 28.22
N ALA A 545 15.65 29.82 27.12
CA ALA A 545 15.11 30.86 26.25
C ALA A 545 13.90 30.40 25.42
N VAL A 546 13.68 29.10 25.27
CA VAL A 546 12.62 28.51 24.44
C VAL A 546 11.38 28.25 25.30
N ALA A 547 10.30 28.97 25.01
CA ALA A 547 9.02 28.76 25.68
C ALA A 547 8.29 27.52 25.11
N VAL A 548 8.07 26.49 25.94
CA VAL A 548 7.32 25.28 25.55
C VAL A 548 5.87 25.39 26.02
N GLN A 549 4.92 25.44 25.08
CA GLN A 549 3.50 25.62 25.35
C GLN A 549 2.64 24.54 24.68
N ARG A 550 1.66 24.00 25.43
CA ARG A 550 0.63 23.13 24.87
C ARG A 550 -0.46 23.96 24.21
N VAL A 551 -0.87 23.54 23.02
CA VAL A 551 -1.94 24.15 22.24
C VAL A 551 -3.01 23.11 21.93
N GLU A 552 -4.26 23.47 22.21
CA GLU A 552 -5.43 22.71 21.78
C GLU A 552 -5.86 23.20 20.40
N GLU A 553 -5.58 22.41 19.37
CA GLU A 553 -5.99 22.72 18.00
C GLU A 553 -6.70 21.50 17.40
N ARG A 554 -7.84 21.72 16.74
CA ARG A 554 -8.75 20.66 16.28
C ARG A 554 -8.73 20.46 14.76
N LEU A 555 -8.22 21.41 13.98
CA LEU A 555 -8.20 21.34 12.53
C LEU A 555 -7.24 20.27 12.00
N SER A 556 -5.98 20.32 12.43
CA SER A 556 -4.94 19.36 12.05
C SER A 556 -3.75 19.44 13.01
N ALA A 557 -2.69 18.68 12.71
CA ALA A 557 -1.44 18.71 13.48
C ALA A 557 -0.72 20.06 13.34
N LEU A 558 -0.15 20.59 14.43
CA LEU A 558 0.45 21.92 14.49
C LEU A 558 1.52 22.17 13.41
N GLY A 559 2.37 21.18 13.14
CA GLY A 559 3.41 21.26 12.12
C GLY A 559 2.90 21.23 10.67
N ASN A 560 1.64 20.84 10.44
CA ASN A 560 1.00 20.94 9.13
C ASN A 560 0.31 22.29 8.93
N VAL A 561 -0.23 22.87 10.01
CA VAL A 561 -0.98 24.14 9.96
C VAL A 561 -0.10 25.37 10.12
N ILE A 562 1.11 25.25 10.67
CA ILE A 562 2.01 26.37 10.94
C ILE A 562 3.33 26.16 10.17
N ALA A 563 3.68 27.13 9.33
CA ALA A 563 5.03 27.31 8.78
C ALA A 563 5.61 28.60 9.35
N CYS A 564 6.73 28.56 10.06
CA CYS A 564 7.26 29.73 10.76
C CYS A 564 8.77 29.84 10.61
N ASN A 565 9.27 31.08 10.65
CA ASN A 565 10.66 31.41 10.89
C ASN A 565 10.77 32.22 12.21
N ASP A 566 11.87 32.94 12.44
CA ASP A 566 12.06 33.70 13.69
C ASP A 566 11.30 35.04 13.72
N TYR A 567 10.69 35.47 12.61
CA TYR A 567 10.06 36.80 12.49
C TYR A 567 8.57 36.73 12.11
N VAL A 568 8.20 35.76 11.27
CA VAL A 568 6.88 35.63 10.65
C VAL A 568 6.42 34.18 10.68
N ALA A 569 5.12 33.96 10.86
CA ALA A 569 4.47 32.67 10.72
C ALA A 569 3.29 32.73 9.75
N LEU A 570 3.23 31.75 8.85
CA LEU A 570 2.05 31.45 8.06
C LEU A 570 1.23 30.38 8.77
N VAL A 571 -0.08 30.61 8.85
CA VAL A 571 -1.01 29.70 9.50
C VAL A 571 -2.21 29.38 8.61
N HIS A 572 -2.87 28.27 8.91
CA HIS A 572 -4.13 27.87 8.29
C HIS A 572 -5.17 29.02 8.35
N PRO A 573 -5.89 29.34 7.26
CA PRO A 573 -6.83 30.45 7.23
C PRO A 573 -7.94 30.40 8.29
N ASP A 574 -8.47 29.19 8.52
CA ASP A 574 -9.55 28.94 9.48
C ASP A 574 -9.08 28.72 10.93
N ILE A 575 -7.82 29.04 11.26
CA ILE A 575 -7.33 28.85 12.63
C ILE A 575 -8.10 29.72 13.63
N ASP A 576 -8.38 29.17 14.80
CA ASP A 576 -9.06 29.90 15.88
C ASP A 576 -8.21 31.08 16.34
N ARG A 577 -8.87 32.20 16.64
CA ARG A 577 -8.19 33.44 17.05
C ARG A 577 -7.40 33.27 18.35
N GLU A 578 -7.90 32.47 19.28
CA GLU A 578 -7.19 32.14 20.52
C GLU A 578 -5.89 31.39 20.21
N THR A 579 -5.94 30.39 19.33
CA THR A 579 -4.74 29.67 18.87
C THR A 579 -3.75 30.59 18.17
N GLU A 580 -4.23 31.51 17.32
CA GLU A 580 -3.40 32.52 16.66
C GLU A 580 -2.67 33.44 17.65
N GLU A 581 -3.37 33.94 18.68
CA GLU A 581 -2.78 34.78 19.74
C GLU A 581 -1.72 33.99 20.53
N ILE A 582 -1.96 32.72 20.84
CA ILE A 582 -0.97 31.84 21.50
C ILE A 582 0.27 31.64 20.62
N ILE A 583 0.09 31.42 19.31
CA ILE A 583 1.20 31.25 18.36
C ILE A 583 2.06 32.53 18.33
N ALA A 584 1.42 33.70 18.21
CA ALA A 584 2.10 34.99 18.17
C ALA A 584 2.90 35.25 19.45
N ASP A 585 2.31 34.97 20.62
CA ASP A 585 2.95 35.22 21.92
C ASP A 585 4.11 34.27 22.22
N VAL A 586 3.94 32.97 21.94
CA VAL A 586 4.96 31.94 22.25
C VAL A 586 6.12 32.00 21.26
N LEU A 587 5.83 32.13 19.96
CA LEU A 587 6.86 32.18 18.93
C LEU A 587 7.45 33.60 18.76
N LYS A 588 6.78 34.64 19.26
CA LYS A 588 7.18 36.06 19.12
C LYS A 588 7.29 36.50 17.67
N VAL A 589 6.32 36.12 16.86
CA VAL A 589 6.28 36.38 15.41
C VAL A 589 4.97 37.02 15.00
N GLU A 590 4.99 37.73 13.89
CA GLU A 590 3.77 38.17 13.23
C GLU A 590 3.11 36.99 12.52
N VAL A 591 1.82 36.78 12.77
CA VAL A 591 1.06 35.66 12.23
C VAL A 591 0.20 36.14 11.06
N PHE A 592 0.30 35.45 9.93
CA PHE A 592 -0.51 35.72 8.74
C PHE A 592 -1.27 34.46 8.32
N ARG A 593 -2.56 34.63 8.10
CA ARG A 593 -3.46 33.60 7.57
C ARG A 593 -3.35 33.59 6.05
N GLN A 594 -2.77 32.53 5.49
CA GLN A 594 -2.55 32.44 4.05
C GLN A 594 -2.58 30.99 3.55
N THR A 595 -2.73 30.81 2.24
CA THR A 595 -2.64 29.50 1.57
C THR A 595 -1.43 29.42 0.64
N VAL A 596 -0.95 28.21 0.36
CA VAL A 596 0.16 27.97 -0.58
C VAL A 596 -0.33 27.06 -1.70
N ALA A 597 -0.38 27.57 -2.93
CA ALA A 597 -0.93 26.85 -4.09
C ALA A 597 -2.34 26.28 -3.84
N ASP A 598 -3.25 27.12 -3.33
CA ASP A 598 -4.62 26.75 -2.92
C ASP A 598 -4.72 25.69 -1.80
N ASN A 599 -3.59 25.31 -1.18
CA ASN A 599 -3.58 24.41 -0.03
C ASN A 599 -3.59 25.19 1.28
N VAL A 600 -4.45 24.75 2.19
CA VAL A 600 -4.61 25.33 3.53
C VAL A 600 -3.56 24.85 4.54
N LEU A 601 -2.88 23.73 4.26
CA LEU A 601 -1.85 23.15 5.13
C LEU A 601 -0.47 23.72 4.79
N VAL A 602 -0.24 24.97 5.17
CA VAL A 602 0.98 25.72 4.82
C VAL A 602 2.27 25.03 5.31
N GLY A 603 2.28 24.40 6.49
CA GLY A 603 3.45 23.69 7.03
C GLY A 603 3.79 22.40 6.28
N SER A 604 2.85 21.82 5.53
CA SER A 604 3.12 20.66 4.68
C SER A 604 3.73 21.04 3.33
N TYR A 605 3.31 22.17 2.79
CA TYR A 605 3.58 22.58 1.41
C TYR A 605 4.60 23.72 1.30
N CYS A 606 5.15 24.16 2.43
CA CYS A 606 6.16 25.19 2.48
C CYS A 606 7.18 24.90 3.59
N ALA A 607 8.45 25.19 3.33
CA ALA A 607 9.51 25.24 4.32
C ALA A 607 10.17 26.63 4.26
N ILE A 608 10.30 27.28 5.41
CA ILE A 608 10.73 28.69 5.51
C ILE A 608 11.86 28.79 6.53
N THR A 609 12.84 29.65 6.23
CA THR A 609 13.91 30.07 7.15
C THR A 609 13.98 31.59 7.20
N ASN A 610 14.98 32.16 7.88
CA ASN A 610 15.19 33.60 7.85
C ASN A 610 15.83 34.09 6.54
N GLN A 611 16.42 33.19 5.74
CA GLN A 611 17.18 33.55 4.53
C GLN A 611 16.37 33.35 3.24
N GLY A 612 15.42 32.43 3.25
CA GLY A 612 14.60 32.06 2.10
C GLY A 612 13.58 30.98 2.42
N GLY A 613 12.81 30.60 1.41
CA GLY A 613 11.81 29.54 1.54
C GLY A 613 11.57 28.76 0.24
N LEU A 614 11.15 27.51 0.41
CA LEU A 614 10.73 26.64 -0.68
C LEU A 614 9.22 26.41 -0.58
N VAL A 615 8.50 26.66 -1.67
CA VAL A 615 7.04 26.51 -1.77
C VAL A 615 6.66 25.46 -2.79
N HIS A 616 5.43 24.95 -2.69
CA HIS A 616 4.86 23.96 -3.58
C HIS A 616 5.11 24.28 -5.07
N PRO A 617 5.46 23.30 -5.92
CA PRO A 617 5.91 23.53 -7.29
C PRO A 617 4.85 24.18 -8.20
N LYS A 618 3.55 24.05 -7.86
CA LYS A 618 2.45 24.66 -8.62
C LYS A 618 2.04 26.04 -8.11
N THR A 619 2.77 26.63 -7.17
CA THR A 619 2.51 27.99 -6.69
C THR A 619 2.71 28.98 -7.84
N SER A 620 1.72 29.84 -8.10
CA SER A 620 1.85 30.82 -9.18
C SER A 620 2.95 31.83 -8.87
N ILE A 621 3.53 32.46 -9.90
CA ILE A 621 4.57 33.49 -9.71
C ILE A 621 3.99 34.68 -8.93
N GLN A 622 2.71 35.00 -9.15
CA GLN A 622 2.01 36.06 -8.43
C GLN A 622 1.92 35.75 -6.93
N ASP A 623 1.52 34.53 -6.57
CA ASP A 623 1.45 34.11 -5.16
C ASP A 623 2.86 34.03 -4.53
N GLN A 624 3.87 33.63 -5.30
CA GLN A 624 5.27 33.65 -4.85
C GLN A 624 5.73 35.08 -4.53
N ASP A 625 5.43 36.05 -5.39
CA ASP A 625 5.78 37.46 -5.18
C ASP A 625 5.02 38.07 -3.99
N GLU A 626 3.74 37.71 -3.82
CA GLU A 626 2.91 38.13 -2.67
C GLU A 626 3.47 37.55 -1.36
N LEU A 627 3.71 36.24 -1.32
CA LEU A 627 4.27 35.56 -0.14
C LEU A 627 5.70 36.05 0.16
N SER A 628 6.51 36.32 -0.85
CA SER A 628 7.86 36.87 -0.66
C SER A 628 7.81 38.30 -0.10
N SER A 629 6.86 39.11 -0.56
CA SER A 629 6.61 40.45 -0.02
C SER A 629 6.08 40.41 1.41
N LEU A 630 5.29 39.40 1.77
CA LEU A 630 4.76 39.22 3.11
C LEU A 630 5.83 38.71 4.09
N LEU A 631 6.59 37.68 3.70
CA LEU A 631 7.63 37.07 4.53
C LEU A 631 8.96 37.85 4.54
N GLN A 632 9.13 38.79 3.61
CA GLN A 632 10.38 39.56 3.39
C GLN A 632 11.60 38.67 3.08
N VAL A 633 11.38 37.47 2.54
CA VAL A 633 12.42 36.52 2.13
C VAL A 633 12.16 36.02 0.71
N PRO A 634 13.18 35.68 -0.08
CA PRO A 634 12.99 35.10 -1.41
C PRO A 634 12.35 33.71 -1.30
N LEU A 635 11.37 33.45 -2.17
CA LEU A 635 10.71 32.16 -2.27
C LEU A 635 10.96 31.54 -3.64
N VAL A 636 11.17 30.23 -3.65
CA VAL A 636 11.35 29.45 -4.87
C VAL A 636 10.37 28.29 -4.88
N ALA A 637 9.71 28.06 -6.00
CA ALA A 637 8.90 26.86 -6.20
C ALA A 637 9.79 25.67 -6.59
N GLY A 638 9.65 24.55 -5.89
CA GLY A 638 10.47 23.36 -6.14
C GLY A 638 9.86 22.07 -5.58
N THR A 639 10.59 20.98 -5.75
CA THR A 639 10.21 19.64 -5.26
C THR A 639 11.32 19.05 -4.39
N VAL A 640 10.96 18.03 -3.62
CA VAL A 640 11.88 17.23 -2.81
C VAL A 640 11.65 15.75 -3.10
N ASN A 641 12.56 14.85 -2.71
CA ASN A 641 12.36 13.40 -2.85
C ASN A 641 11.91 12.94 -4.25
N ARG A 642 12.60 13.42 -5.31
CA ARG A 642 12.35 13.01 -6.70
C ARG A 642 10.95 13.38 -7.20
N GLY A 643 10.55 14.63 -6.98
CA GLY A 643 9.30 15.18 -7.49
C GLY A 643 8.12 15.19 -6.51
N SER A 644 8.36 14.90 -5.22
CA SER A 644 7.34 15.07 -4.18
C SER A 644 7.02 16.55 -3.99
N ASP A 645 5.73 16.85 -3.91
CA ASP A 645 5.18 18.19 -3.72
C ASP A 645 4.98 18.55 -2.24
N VAL A 646 5.19 17.60 -1.32
CA VAL A 646 5.06 17.78 0.13
C VAL A 646 6.41 18.17 0.74
N ILE A 647 6.79 19.44 0.54
CA ILE A 647 8.10 19.98 0.94
C ILE A 647 8.39 19.81 2.43
N GLY A 648 7.43 20.13 3.30
CA GLY A 648 7.60 20.01 4.75
C GLY A 648 7.75 18.57 5.24
N ALA A 649 7.48 17.56 4.41
CA ALA A 649 7.78 16.16 4.72
C ALA A 649 9.23 15.81 4.42
N GLY A 650 9.72 16.23 3.25
CA GLY A 650 11.00 15.76 2.72
C GLY A 650 12.20 16.63 3.10
N LEU A 651 11.98 17.80 3.69
CA LEU A 651 13.01 18.79 4.00
C LEU A 651 12.83 19.36 5.41
N VAL A 652 13.92 19.41 6.17
CA VAL A 652 14.04 20.24 7.37
C VAL A 652 15.28 21.10 7.23
N VAL A 653 15.15 22.38 7.56
CA VAL A 653 16.19 23.37 7.24
C VAL A 653 16.24 24.45 8.31
N ASN A 654 17.44 24.93 8.60
CA ASN A 654 17.69 26.14 9.37
C ASN A 654 18.58 27.09 8.56
N ASP A 655 19.08 28.15 9.18
CA ASP A 655 19.84 29.18 8.48
C ASP A 655 21.24 28.72 7.96
N TRP A 656 21.74 27.55 8.35
CA TRP A 656 23.10 27.09 7.98
C TRP A 656 23.20 25.63 7.54
N CYS A 657 22.17 24.81 7.76
CA CYS A 657 22.14 23.42 7.33
C CYS A 657 20.74 23.05 6.84
N ALA A 658 20.70 22.14 5.87
CA ALA A 658 19.49 21.48 5.42
C ALA A 658 19.70 19.97 5.47
N PHE A 659 18.67 19.26 5.91
CA PHE A 659 18.58 17.83 5.75
C PHE A 659 17.45 17.55 4.77
N THR A 660 17.70 16.64 3.83
CA THR A 660 16.71 16.22 2.82
C THR A 660 16.57 14.70 2.85
N GLY A 661 15.45 14.18 2.35
CA GLY A 661 15.31 12.74 2.15
C GLY A 661 16.32 12.17 1.15
N LEU A 662 16.64 10.88 1.31
CA LEU A 662 17.66 10.18 0.52
C LEU A 662 17.34 10.18 -0.99
N GLU A 663 16.07 10.19 -1.36
CA GLU A 663 15.62 10.19 -2.77
C GLU A 663 15.73 11.55 -3.45
N THR A 664 16.09 12.62 -2.72
CA THR A 664 16.21 13.96 -3.28
C THR A 664 17.34 14.03 -4.32
N THR A 665 16.98 14.41 -5.54
CA THR A 665 17.89 14.44 -6.69
C THR A 665 18.95 15.53 -6.55
N ALA A 666 20.08 15.42 -7.26
CA ALA A 666 21.13 16.44 -7.23
C ALA A 666 20.62 17.81 -7.68
N THR A 667 19.74 17.85 -8.68
CA THR A 667 19.08 19.07 -9.17
C THR A 667 18.18 19.71 -8.11
N GLU A 668 17.42 18.92 -7.38
CA GLU A 668 16.59 19.42 -6.27
C GLU A 668 17.46 19.96 -5.13
N ILE A 669 18.56 19.28 -4.80
CA ILE A 669 19.51 19.77 -3.80
C ILE A 669 20.10 21.13 -4.19
N SER A 670 20.55 21.29 -5.43
CA SER A 670 21.07 22.59 -5.89
C SER A 670 20.05 23.71 -5.76
N VAL A 671 18.76 23.43 -6.03
CA VAL A 671 17.67 24.40 -5.83
C VAL A 671 17.47 24.72 -4.34
N ILE A 672 17.51 23.71 -3.46
CA ILE A 672 17.37 23.90 -2.00
C ILE A 672 18.53 24.74 -1.46
N GLU A 673 19.77 24.40 -1.79
CA GLU A 673 20.96 25.15 -1.35
C GLU A 673 20.92 26.61 -1.82
N ALA A 674 20.43 26.85 -3.04
CA ALA A 674 20.27 28.18 -3.61
C ALA A 674 19.09 28.96 -3.01
N ALA A 675 17.97 28.30 -2.69
CA ALA A 675 16.80 28.93 -2.10
C ALA A 675 17.05 29.36 -0.65
N PHE A 676 17.80 28.55 0.11
CA PHE A 676 18.12 28.80 1.53
C PHE A 676 19.48 29.46 1.75
N LYS A 677 20.23 29.79 0.68
CA LYS A 677 21.54 30.47 0.71
C LYS A 677 22.61 29.79 1.59
N LEU A 678 22.56 28.46 1.69
CA LEU A 678 23.44 27.68 2.58
C LEU A 678 24.93 27.80 2.20
N GLN A 679 25.25 28.10 0.93
CA GLN A 679 26.62 28.28 0.43
C GLN A 679 26.99 29.74 0.11
N GLY A 680 26.11 30.71 0.43
CA GLY A 680 26.29 32.11 0.00
C GLY A 680 26.21 32.30 -1.52
N GLN A 681 25.62 31.35 -2.25
CA GLN A 681 25.39 31.44 -3.70
C GLN A 681 24.07 32.15 -4.01
N ASP A 682 24.09 33.05 -4.99
CA ASP A 682 22.89 33.77 -5.46
C ASP A 682 21.98 32.85 -6.29
N SER A 683 20.70 32.78 -5.91
CA SER A 683 19.69 31.89 -6.52
C SER A 683 19.49 32.09 -8.03
N ALA A 684 19.77 33.31 -8.53
CA ALA A 684 19.68 33.65 -9.94
C ALA A 684 20.77 32.98 -10.80
N ALA A 685 21.96 32.73 -10.24
CA ALA A 685 23.07 32.11 -10.97
C ALA A 685 22.81 30.62 -11.22
N VAL A 686 22.25 29.91 -10.22
CA VAL A 686 21.96 28.47 -10.30
C VAL A 686 20.84 28.16 -11.30
N ILE A 687 19.78 29.00 -11.36
CA ILE A 687 18.72 28.85 -12.37
C ILE A 687 19.28 29.08 -13.79
N GLY A 688 20.26 29.98 -13.93
CA GLY A 688 21.00 30.19 -15.19
C GLY A 688 21.78 28.95 -15.60
N GLU A 689 22.62 28.40 -14.72
CA GLU A 689 23.42 27.19 -15.00
C GLU A 689 22.56 25.94 -15.26
N MET A 690 21.44 25.77 -14.54
CA MET A 690 20.49 24.68 -14.80
C MET A 690 19.79 24.83 -16.15
N ARG A 691 19.46 26.07 -16.55
CA ARG A 691 18.89 26.33 -17.88
C ARG A 691 19.91 26.05 -18.98
N ASP A 692 21.16 26.47 -18.80
CA ASP A 692 22.22 26.26 -19.79
C ASP A 692 22.58 24.77 -19.93
N SER A 693 22.66 24.03 -18.83
CA SER A 693 22.87 22.57 -18.87
C SER A 693 21.68 21.78 -19.45
N LEU A 694 20.45 22.28 -19.31
CA LEU A 694 19.29 21.73 -20.01
C LEU A 694 19.31 22.05 -21.51
N ILE A 695 19.79 23.23 -21.90
CA ILE A 695 19.96 23.60 -23.31
C ILE A 695 21.07 22.74 -23.95
N ASP A 696 22.20 22.55 -23.26
CA ASP A 696 23.33 21.74 -23.77
C ASP A 696 23.01 20.24 -23.89
N ASN A 697 22.06 19.72 -23.10
CA ASN A 697 21.59 18.33 -23.24
C ASN A 697 20.58 18.13 -24.38
N TRP A 698 20.00 19.22 -24.90
CA TRP A 698 18.95 19.20 -25.93
C TRP A 698 19.38 19.84 -27.26
N ALA A 699 20.56 20.46 -27.30
CA ALA A 699 21.28 20.89 -28.49
C ALA A 699 22.19 19.76 -29.00
#